data_AF-A0AAV6MX97-F1
#
_entry.id   AF-A0AAV6MX97-F1
#
_cell.length_a   1.000
_cell.length_b   1.000
_cell.length_c   1.000
_cell.angle_alpha   90.00
_cell.angle_beta   90.00
_cell.angle_gamma   90.00
#
_symmetry.space_group_name_H-M   'P 1'
#
loop_
_entity.id
_entity.type
_entity.pdbx_description
1 polymer ?
#
loop_
_entity_poly.entity_id
_entity_poly.type
_entity_poly.pdbx_seq_one_letter_code
_entity_poly.pdbx_strand_id
1 'polypeptide(L)'
;MPAKRRSKSATPTSVKPDTDVSSPNKKLKAELNGDGSSPISLSPKMAAQTQTPTQTRKVKAELDDDDEETAARFVKPHIPDNEARERWPLRYQGKKKKVAGAKNSRDDSVDVVQALHHYSVAEVDNIVYNLFDDAHVKAEDGEDDYICRIVEMFEAVDGQLYFTAQWYYRAKDTVVKDHAHLINDKRVFFSEVRDDNPLDCLVRKLNIARIPLTMATDKKKKRLPVCDFHCDMLYLLPYSTFVKLPASEKRIGSDTSSTISSEVDTNGACEVNSEIGDVTQAQQRCKPDITLLDLYSGCGAMSTGLCLGANLSGVNLVTKWAVDLNQYACESVKFNHPETEVRNEMAEDFLSLLKEWEVLCKYFSLVKSKEPQQKYIDLFANDDEEEEEEEEEDEKSEDDGEVFEVEKVLAICYGDPNETKKRGLFLKVRWKGYGPDEDTWEPIEGLSNCKEKLKDFVTSGYNSKSLPLPGDVDVICGGPPCQGISGFNRFRNTENPLEDEKNKQLVVYMDLVEYLRPKYVLMENVVDIVKFANGFLGRYALGRLISMNYQVRMGMMAAGAYGLPQFRMRMFMWGAQPTEKLPQYPLPSHDVVVRGVIPTEFEMNVVAYDERHTDIQLEQKLLLEDAISDLPAIANSERRDEMPYDQPPKTEFQRLIRSPREERFDSSKKLKPAMHELYDHRPLELNTDDYQRVCQIPKRKGANFRDLPGVRVRPDNKVEWDPDVKRVYLESGKPLVPDYAMSFVNGSSSKPFARLWWDETVPTVVTRAEPHNQAITHPEQDRVLTIRENARLQGFPDYYKLHGPVKERYIQVGNAVAVPVARALGYSLGMAFQGFAADAPVFSLPKKFPNILEKHSSASSEEVA
;
A
#
# COMPACT_ATOMS: atom_id res chain seq x y z
N MET A 1 -42.78 -30.02 -20.37
CA MET A 1 -44.12 -29.63 -20.90
C MET A 1 -45.10 -29.71 -19.74
N PRO A 2 -46.21 -28.94 -19.74
CA PRO A 2 -46.50 -27.65 -20.40
C PRO A 2 -46.28 -26.49 -19.38
N ALA A 3 -46.64 -25.21 -19.57
CA ALA A 3 -47.43 -24.56 -20.60
C ALA A 3 -46.85 -23.21 -21.05
N LYS A 4 -47.16 -22.83 -22.30
CA LYS A 4 -46.79 -21.55 -22.91
C LYS A 4 -47.86 -20.50 -22.58
N ARG A 5 -47.46 -19.25 -22.33
CA ARG A 5 -48.26 -18.07 -22.75
C ARG A 5 -47.41 -17.12 -23.57
N ARG A 6 -48.01 -16.60 -24.64
CA ARG A 6 -47.37 -15.81 -25.70
C ARG A 6 -48.02 -14.43 -25.76
N SER A 7 -47.19 -13.41 -26.00
CA SER A 7 -47.51 -12.15 -26.70
C SER A 7 -48.68 -11.28 -26.21
N LYS A 8 -48.40 -9.98 -26.03
CA LYS A 8 -48.74 -8.97 -27.05
C LYS A 8 -47.85 -7.72 -26.93
N SER A 9 -47.49 -7.17 -28.08
CA SER A 9 -46.73 -5.94 -28.26
C SER A 9 -47.66 -4.81 -28.72
N ALA A 10 -47.47 -3.60 -28.20
CA ALA A 10 -48.00 -2.37 -28.81
C ALA A 10 -47.05 -1.20 -28.57
N THR A 11 -46.72 -0.47 -29.65
CA THR A 11 -45.81 0.68 -29.71
C THR A 11 -46.57 2.02 -29.55
N PRO A 12 -45.87 3.16 -29.36
CA PRO A 12 -46.40 4.27 -28.55
C PRO A 12 -47.18 5.34 -29.33
N THR A 13 -47.92 6.17 -28.58
CA THR A 13 -48.56 7.40 -29.07
C THR A 13 -48.09 8.63 -28.28
N SER A 14 -47.75 9.69 -29.01
CA SER A 14 -47.29 10.98 -28.50
C SER A 14 -48.42 12.01 -28.41
N VAL A 15 -48.54 12.74 -27.29
CA VAL A 15 -49.23 14.04 -27.20
C VAL A 15 -48.41 14.99 -26.31
N LYS A 16 -48.47 16.29 -26.61
CA LYS A 16 -47.65 17.38 -26.05
C LYS A 16 -48.18 17.92 -24.70
N PRO A 17 -47.34 18.62 -23.91
CA PRO A 17 -47.76 19.36 -22.72
C PRO A 17 -48.21 20.80 -23.05
N ASP A 18 -49.00 21.40 -22.15
CA ASP A 18 -49.37 22.83 -22.16
C ASP A 18 -49.17 23.45 -20.76
N THR A 19 -48.57 24.66 -20.75
CA THR A 19 -48.82 25.86 -19.91
C THR A 19 -48.88 25.74 -18.36
N ASP A 20 -48.46 26.73 -17.54
CA ASP A 20 -47.80 28.05 -17.72
C ASP A 20 -47.07 28.47 -16.40
N VAL A 21 -46.56 29.71 -16.36
CA VAL A 21 -46.48 30.66 -15.23
C VAL A 21 -45.08 31.26 -14.89
N SER A 22 -44.97 32.55 -15.26
CA SER A 22 -44.18 33.67 -14.69
C SER A 22 -42.64 33.79 -14.83
N SER A 23 -42.22 34.52 -15.89
CA SER A 23 -41.70 35.92 -15.85
C SER A 23 -40.48 36.33 -14.95
N PRO A 24 -39.81 37.47 -15.21
CA PRO A 24 -39.30 37.98 -16.50
C PRO A 24 -37.89 38.65 -16.42
N ASN A 25 -37.11 38.71 -17.51
CA ASN A 25 -36.74 40.00 -18.16
C ASN A 25 -35.77 39.89 -19.37
N LYS A 26 -36.08 40.74 -20.37
CA LYS A 26 -35.21 41.18 -21.48
C LYS A 26 -34.24 42.27 -20.94
N LYS A 27 -33.15 42.72 -21.57
CA LYS A 27 -32.63 42.74 -22.97
C LYS A 27 -31.06 42.78 -22.83
N LEU A 28 -30.16 43.03 -23.79
CA LEU A 28 -30.19 43.52 -25.18
C LEU A 28 -28.98 42.88 -25.94
N LYS A 29 -28.33 43.62 -26.85
CA LYS A 29 -27.02 43.42 -27.47
C LYS A 29 -26.44 44.80 -27.81
N ALA A 30 -25.12 44.94 -27.92
CA ALA A 30 -24.49 45.87 -28.87
C ALA A 30 -23.10 45.34 -29.26
N GLU A 31 -22.74 45.51 -30.53
CA GLU A 31 -21.51 44.99 -31.14
C GLU A 31 -20.47 46.11 -31.27
N LEU A 32 -19.18 45.76 -31.20
CA LEU A 32 -18.10 46.56 -31.78
C LEU A 32 -17.05 45.63 -32.39
N ASN A 33 -16.83 45.77 -33.71
CA ASN A 33 -15.74 45.12 -34.43
C ASN A 33 -14.47 45.97 -34.34
N GLY A 34 -13.30 45.31 -34.32
CA GLY A 34 -11.98 45.95 -34.38
C GLY A 34 -10.91 44.92 -34.71
N ASP A 35 -10.41 44.96 -35.95
CA ASP A 35 -9.52 43.97 -36.55
C ASP A 35 -8.03 44.22 -36.17
N GLY A 36 -7.19 43.17 -36.16
CA GLY A 36 -5.73 43.38 -36.03
C GLY A 36 -4.87 42.27 -35.42
N SER A 37 -3.99 41.72 -36.25
CA SER A 37 -2.75 40.97 -35.94
C SER A 37 -2.80 39.46 -35.63
N SER A 38 -2.01 38.74 -36.43
CA SER A 38 -1.47 37.38 -36.17
C SER A 38 0.04 37.52 -35.89
N PRO A 39 0.78 36.42 -35.63
CA PRO A 39 0.56 35.35 -34.66
C PRO A 39 1.78 35.22 -33.70
N ILE A 40 1.58 34.80 -32.44
CA ILE A 40 2.70 34.38 -31.58
C ILE A 40 2.42 33.01 -30.98
N SER A 41 3.30 32.06 -31.31
CA SER A 41 3.35 30.74 -30.70
C SER A 41 3.86 30.82 -29.26
N LEU A 42 3.03 30.45 -28.28
CA LEU A 42 3.46 30.25 -26.90
C LEU A 42 3.24 28.81 -26.46
N SER A 43 4.36 28.11 -26.28
CA SER A 43 4.42 26.78 -25.68
C SER A 43 4.14 26.83 -24.17
N PRO A 44 3.29 25.96 -23.61
CA PRO A 44 3.19 25.81 -22.17
C PRO A 44 4.37 24.99 -21.63
N LYS A 45 5.49 25.68 -21.36
CA LYS A 45 6.50 25.22 -20.39
C LYS A 45 6.14 25.79 -19.02
N MET A 46 5.45 25.02 -18.20
CA MET A 46 5.40 25.22 -16.75
C MET A 46 5.75 23.91 -16.05
N ALA A 47 7.05 23.64 -16.00
CA ALA A 47 7.60 22.72 -15.02
C ALA A 47 7.89 23.54 -13.76
N ALA A 48 7.18 23.26 -12.67
CA ALA A 48 7.53 23.82 -11.36
C ALA A 48 8.89 23.25 -10.96
N GLN A 49 9.91 24.10 -10.90
CA GLN A 49 11.23 23.73 -10.42
C GLN A 49 11.23 23.83 -8.90
N THR A 50 11.13 22.70 -8.19
CA THR A 50 11.62 22.61 -6.83
C THR A 50 13.15 22.72 -6.87
N GLN A 51 13.65 23.94 -6.71
CA GLN A 51 15.08 24.18 -6.55
C GLN A 51 15.47 23.82 -5.12
N THR A 52 16.36 22.85 -4.96
CA THR A 52 17.17 22.71 -3.74
C THR A 52 17.97 24.00 -3.53
N PRO A 53 17.98 24.60 -2.32
CA PRO A 53 18.78 25.79 -2.05
C PRO A 53 20.25 25.39 -1.94
N THR A 54 20.97 25.45 -3.06
CA THR A 54 22.45 25.35 -3.09
C THR A 54 23.04 26.47 -3.93
N GLN A 55 22.73 27.71 -3.53
CA GLN A 55 23.48 28.89 -3.94
C GLN A 55 23.67 29.83 -2.74
N THR A 56 24.90 29.91 -2.24
CA THR A 56 25.38 30.97 -1.35
C THR A 56 25.38 32.30 -2.13
N ARG A 57 24.21 32.92 -2.25
CA ARG A 57 24.06 34.23 -2.89
C ARG A 57 24.21 35.30 -1.80
N LYS A 58 25.36 35.98 -1.78
CA LYS A 58 25.58 37.13 -0.91
C LYS A 58 24.51 38.20 -1.17
N VAL A 59 23.55 38.31 -0.27
CA VAL A 59 22.70 39.49 -0.16
C VAL A 59 23.51 40.53 0.63
N LYS A 60 23.83 41.64 -0.02
CA LYS A 60 24.09 42.88 0.72
C LYS A 60 22.72 43.41 1.12
N ALA A 61 22.43 43.44 2.41
CA ALA A 61 21.42 44.37 2.91
C ALA A 61 21.95 45.79 2.66
N GLU A 62 21.11 46.65 2.08
CA GLU A 62 21.27 48.09 2.24
C GLU A 62 20.67 48.45 3.60
N LEU A 63 21.39 49.26 4.37
CA LEU A 63 21.02 49.64 5.73
C LEU A 63 19.97 50.76 5.65
N ASP A 64 18.78 50.51 6.20
CA ASP A 64 17.92 51.58 6.70
C ASP A 64 18.34 51.82 8.17
N ASP A 65 18.89 53.00 8.45
CA ASP A 65 19.35 53.42 9.78
C ASP A 65 18.15 53.65 10.74
N ASP A 66 17.82 52.66 11.56
CA ASP A 66 17.04 52.79 12.81
C ASP A 66 17.44 51.65 13.79
N ASP A 67 18.74 51.58 14.12
CA ASP A 67 19.32 50.54 14.98
C ASP A 67 18.94 50.69 16.47
N GLU A 68 17.99 49.88 16.96
CA GLU A 68 18.14 49.29 18.30
C GLU A 68 19.11 48.09 18.19
N GLU A 69 20.32 48.21 18.73
CA GLU A 69 21.35 47.15 18.74
C GLU A 69 20.80 45.84 19.35
N THR A 70 20.45 44.87 18.50
CA THR A 70 20.06 43.51 18.90
C THR A 70 21.30 42.75 19.39
N ALA A 71 21.54 42.85 20.70
CA ALA A 71 22.79 42.43 21.33
C ALA A 71 22.94 40.90 21.52
N ALA A 72 22.99 40.15 20.41
CA ALA A 72 23.30 38.72 20.39
C ALA A 72 24.75 38.46 20.85
N ARG A 73 24.94 37.68 21.92
CA ARG A 73 26.27 37.38 22.50
C ARG A 73 26.35 36.03 23.21
N PHE A 74 27.56 35.51 23.40
CA PHE A 74 27.82 34.39 24.31
C PHE A 74 28.21 34.90 25.71
N VAL A 75 27.65 34.29 26.77
CA VAL A 75 27.70 34.84 28.15
C VAL A 75 28.64 34.08 29.08
N LYS A 76 29.04 32.86 28.70
CA LYS A 76 29.94 31.98 29.48
C LYS A 76 31.30 31.83 28.80
N PRO A 77 32.37 31.47 29.52
CA PRO A 77 33.61 31.01 28.89
C PRO A 77 33.31 29.86 27.92
N HIS A 78 34.10 29.77 26.85
CA HIS A 78 33.96 28.72 25.86
C HIS A 78 34.15 27.32 26.47
N ILE A 79 33.48 26.34 25.88
CA ILE A 79 33.69 24.92 26.15
C ILE A 79 35.16 24.61 25.84
N PRO A 80 35.91 23.93 26.73
CA PRO A 80 37.33 23.66 26.53
C PRO A 80 37.61 23.04 25.16
N ASP A 81 38.62 23.56 24.47
CA ASP A 81 38.95 23.18 23.08
C ASP A 81 39.04 21.66 22.86
N ASN A 82 39.56 20.90 23.82
CA ASN A 82 39.63 19.44 23.74
C ASN A 82 38.25 18.78 23.75
N GLU A 83 37.35 19.20 24.65
CA GLU A 83 35.97 18.73 24.76
C GLU A 83 35.15 19.14 23.52
N ALA A 84 35.37 20.35 23.01
CA ALA A 84 34.71 20.84 21.80
C ALA A 84 35.17 20.06 20.54
N ARG A 85 36.46 19.75 20.43
CA ARG A 85 37.01 18.93 19.32
C ARG A 85 36.57 17.46 19.39
N GLU A 86 36.35 16.93 20.58
CA GLU A 86 35.82 15.58 20.78
C GLU A 86 34.33 15.48 20.41
N ARG A 87 33.51 16.46 20.83
CA ARG A 87 32.07 16.49 20.52
C ARG A 87 31.75 16.86 19.07
N TRP A 88 32.49 17.82 18.51
CA TRP A 88 32.21 18.40 17.20
C TRP A 88 33.43 18.36 16.27
N PRO A 89 34.02 17.18 16.00
CA PRO A 89 35.29 17.07 15.29
C PRO A 89 35.28 17.67 13.87
N LEU A 90 34.12 17.66 13.20
CA LEU A 90 33.95 18.23 11.84
C LEU A 90 34.11 19.76 11.80
N ARG A 91 33.87 20.46 12.92
CA ARG A 91 34.00 21.92 13.06
C ARG A 91 35.45 22.40 13.09
N TYR A 92 36.39 21.48 13.36
CA TYR A 92 37.80 21.77 13.62
C TYR A 92 38.76 21.10 12.63
N GLN A 93 38.24 20.38 11.63
CA GLN A 93 39.02 19.75 10.58
C GLN A 93 39.37 20.77 9.49
N GLY A 94 40.51 21.44 9.64
CA GLY A 94 41.00 22.43 8.69
C GLY A 94 40.95 21.91 7.24
N LYS A 95 40.33 22.70 6.34
CA LYS A 95 40.04 22.33 4.95
C LYS A 95 41.23 21.64 4.28
N LYS A 96 41.10 20.34 3.98
CA LYS A 96 42.06 19.62 3.14
C LYS A 96 42.19 20.37 1.82
N LYS A 97 43.41 20.83 1.48
CA LYS A 97 43.67 21.49 0.19
C LYS A 97 43.23 20.55 -0.93
N LYS A 98 42.24 20.97 -1.74
CA LYS A 98 41.89 20.27 -2.98
C LYS A 98 43.14 20.16 -3.85
N VAL A 99 43.61 18.94 -4.07
CA VAL A 99 44.66 18.67 -5.06
C VAL A 99 44.10 19.03 -6.42
N ALA A 100 44.74 19.96 -7.12
CA ALA A 100 44.28 20.44 -8.42
C ALA A 100 44.52 19.37 -9.50
N GLY A 101 43.59 18.40 -9.62
CA GLY A 101 43.83 17.25 -10.50
C GLY A 101 42.70 16.21 -10.63
N ALA A 102 41.44 16.53 -10.31
CA ALA A 102 40.31 15.65 -10.60
C ALA A 102 39.06 16.45 -10.99
N LYS A 103 38.52 16.21 -12.19
CA LYS A 103 37.18 16.65 -12.58
C LYS A 103 36.25 15.44 -12.55
N ASN A 104 35.01 15.66 -12.12
CA ASN A 104 33.88 14.74 -12.14
C ASN A 104 33.88 13.60 -11.10
N SER A 105 33.71 13.97 -9.83
CA SER A 105 32.78 13.28 -8.92
C SER A 105 31.93 14.34 -8.22
N ARG A 106 30.63 14.05 -7.99
CA ARG A 106 29.82 14.83 -7.04
C ARG A 106 30.23 14.36 -5.64
N ASP A 107 30.95 15.21 -4.94
CA ASP A 107 31.37 15.00 -3.57
C ASP A 107 30.40 15.77 -2.68
N ASP A 108 29.44 15.06 -2.07
CA ASP A 108 28.38 15.64 -1.23
C ASP A 108 28.90 16.03 0.17
N SER A 109 30.12 16.59 0.23
CA SER A 109 30.65 17.18 1.45
C SER A 109 29.91 18.48 1.73
N VAL A 110 28.93 18.45 2.63
CA VAL A 110 28.30 19.66 3.18
C VAL A 110 29.42 20.59 3.68
N ASP A 111 29.43 21.85 3.25
CA ASP A 111 30.42 22.87 3.67
C ASP A 111 30.14 23.26 5.13
N VAL A 112 30.55 22.39 6.08
CA VAL A 112 30.37 22.59 7.53
C VAL A 112 31.10 23.87 7.97
N VAL A 113 30.34 24.82 8.54
CA VAL A 113 30.89 26.07 9.09
C VAL A 113 31.93 25.71 10.17
N GLN A 114 33.15 26.22 10.01
CA GLN A 114 34.25 25.91 10.92
C GLN A 114 34.17 26.79 12.16
N ALA A 115 34.33 26.18 13.34
CA ALA A 115 34.25 26.87 14.62
C ALA A 115 35.64 27.32 15.11
N LEU A 116 35.68 28.50 15.71
CA LEU A 116 36.78 28.97 16.54
C LEU A 116 36.60 28.41 17.96
N HIS A 117 35.46 28.70 18.59
CA HIS A 117 35.12 28.28 19.95
C HIS A 117 33.66 27.85 20.05
N HIS A 118 33.35 26.85 20.89
CA HIS A 118 31.97 26.46 21.22
C HIS A 118 31.55 27.02 22.58
N TYR A 119 30.26 27.24 22.76
CA TYR A 119 29.67 27.83 23.96
C TYR A 119 28.50 26.97 24.46
N SER A 120 28.10 27.18 25.71
CA SER A 120 26.95 26.48 26.33
C SER A 120 25.76 27.39 26.63
N VAL A 121 25.95 28.71 26.56
CA VAL A 121 24.94 29.73 26.84
C VAL A 121 25.14 30.96 25.96
N ALA A 122 24.05 31.37 25.34
CA ALA A 122 23.90 32.60 24.56
C ALA A 122 22.86 33.52 25.20
N GLU A 123 22.88 34.79 24.82
CA GLU A 123 21.87 35.79 25.13
C GLU A 123 21.54 36.54 23.84
N VAL A 124 20.25 36.63 23.52
CA VAL A 124 19.70 37.33 22.35
C VAL A 124 18.49 38.08 22.86
N ASP A 125 18.42 39.40 22.63
CA ASP A 125 17.34 40.29 23.06
C ASP A 125 16.95 40.13 24.55
N ASN A 126 17.97 40.01 25.41
CA ASN A 126 17.87 39.76 26.86
C ASN A 126 17.28 38.38 27.25
N ILE A 127 17.07 37.47 26.29
CA ILE A 127 16.67 36.08 26.53
C ILE A 127 17.92 35.19 26.56
N VAL A 128 18.19 34.58 27.71
CA VAL A 128 19.36 33.69 27.90
C VAL A 128 19.03 32.27 27.46
N TYR A 129 19.58 31.79 26.35
CA TYR A 129 19.43 30.43 25.82
C TYR A 129 20.56 29.51 26.30
N ASN A 130 20.24 28.27 26.66
CA ASN A 130 21.23 27.22 26.95
C ASN A 130 21.30 26.21 25.81
N LEU A 131 22.42 25.51 25.72
CA LEU A 131 22.52 24.31 24.89
C LEU A 131 21.41 23.30 25.29
N PHE A 132 20.75 22.74 24.28
CA PHE A 132 19.60 21.83 24.38
C PHE A 132 18.25 22.44 24.85
N ASP A 133 18.15 23.76 25.00
CA ASP A 133 16.84 24.42 25.06
C ASP A 133 16.11 24.25 23.70
N ASP A 134 14.79 24.15 23.76
CA ASP A 134 13.93 24.21 22.58
C ASP A 134 13.49 25.67 22.35
N ALA A 135 13.46 26.13 21.09
CA ALA A 135 13.26 27.54 20.75
C ALA A 135 12.60 27.73 19.37
N HIS A 136 12.00 28.90 19.16
CA HIS A 136 11.64 29.37 17.82
C HIS A 136 12.81 30.04 17.13
N VAL A 137 12.89 29.80 15.82
CA VAL A 137 13.83 30.47 14.91
C VAL A 137 13.02 31.26 13.89
N LYS A 138 13.40 32.51 13.65
CA LYS A 138 12.70 33.45 12.76
C LYS A 138 12.57 32.85 11.35
N ALA A 139 11.36 32.90 10.79
CA ALA A 139 11.08 32.51 9.41
C ALA A 139 11.11 33.72 8.44
N GLU A 140 10.86 33.47 7.15
CA GLU A 140 10.63 34.54 6.18
C GLU A 140 9.33 35.32 6.49
N ASP A 141 9.26 36.59 6.07
CA ASP A 141 8.14 37.48 6.40
C ASP A 141 6.79 36.93 5.91
N GLY A 142 5.91 36.58 6.85
CA GLY A 142 4.59 36.01 6.58
C GLY A 142 4.46 34.50 6.82
N GLU A 143 5.56 33.81 7.09
CA GLU A 143 5.57 32.39 7.48
C GLU A 143 5.58 32.21 9.01
N ASP A 144 5.22 31.00 9.47
CA ASP A 144 5.32 30.63 10.89
C ASP A 144 6.78 30.41 11.30
N ASP A 145 7.21 30.97 12.44
CA ASP A 145 8.51 30.68 13.05
C ASP A 145 8.78 29.16 13.14
N TYR A 146 9.96 28.75 12.65
CA TYR A 146 10.46 27.39 12.76
C TYR A 146 10.63 26.99 14.23
N ILE A 147 10.62 25.68 14.51
CA ILE A 147 10.78 25.13 15.86
C ILE A 147 12.06 24.29 15.88
N CYS A 148 12.99 24.59 16.78
CA CYS A 148 14.25 23.86 16.90
C CYS A 148 14.55 23.41 18.34
N ARG A 149 15.51 22.49 18.44
CA ARG A 149 16.34 22.28 19.62
C ARG A 149 17.74 22.78 19.31
N ILE A 150 18.32 23.59 20.18
CA ILE A 150 19.70 24.08 19.99
C ILE A 150 20.68 22.97 20.33
N VAL A 151 21.46 22.47 19.36
CA VAL A 151 22.38 21.34 19.56
C VAL A 151 23.86 21.72 19.53
N GLU A 152 24.19 22.89 18.97
CA GLU A 152 25.53 23.49 19.01
C GLU A 152 25.36 25.01 19.16
N MET A 153 26.32 25.67 19.80
CA MET A 153 26.46 27.14 19.85
C MET A 153 27.94 27.42 19.65
N PHE A 154 28.32 28.22 18.66
CA PHE A 154 29.73 28.46 18.33
C PHE A 154 29.98 29.81 17.67
N GLU A 155 31.19 30.31 17.88
CA GLU A 155 31.77 31.40 17.10
C GLU A 155 32.50 30.77 15.91
N ALA A 156 32.21 31.24 14.69
CA ALA A 156 32.85 30.76 13.47
C ALA A 156 34.24 31.40 13.26
N VAL A 157 35.05 30.83 12.38
CA VAL A 157 36.41 31.32 12.07
C VAL A 157 36.43 32.72 11.42
N ASP A 158 35.30 33.21 10.93
CA ASP A 158 35.10 34.59 10.45
C ASP A 158 34.61 35.57 11.54
N GLY A 159 34.43 35.11 12.78
CA GLY A 159 33.97 35.90 13.93
C GLY A 159 32.45 36.04 14.04
N GLN A 160 31.67 35.40 13.17
CA GLN A 160 30.21 35.42 13.29
C GLN A 160 29.71 34.40 14.33
N LEU A 161 28.62 34.75 15.01
CA LEU A 161 28.02 33.92 16.06
C LEU A 161 26.91 33.03 15.47
N TYR A 162 27.02 31.74 15.68
CA TYR A 162 26.11 30.72 15.13
C TYR A 162 25.56 29.80 16.22
N PHE A 163 24.42 29.19 15.91
CA PHE A 163 23.94 27.99 16.57
C PHE A 163 23.52 26.95 15.52
N THR A 164 23.63 25.67 15.87
CA THR A 164 23.06 24.61 15.04
C THR A 164 21.67 24.25 15.59
N ALA A 165 20.67 24.42 14.74
CA ALA A 165 19.30 24.00 15.00
C ALA A 165 19.16 22.52 14.64
N GLN A 166 18.53 21.71 15.50
CA GLN A 166 17.95 20.43 15.11
C GLN A 166 16.42 20.56 15.12
N TRP A 167 15.79 20.36 13.97
CA TRP A 167 14.42 20.83 13.74
C TRP A 167 13.32 19.93 14.33
N TYR A 168 12.22 20.56 14.73
CA TYR A 168 10.92 19.95 14.88
C TYR A 168 10.00 20.43 13.75
N TYR A 169 9.23 19.51 13.19
CA TYR A 169 8.25 19.77 12.14
C TYR A 169 6.84 19.77 12.75
N ARG A 170 6.02 20.76 12.41
CA ARG A 170 4.56 20.67 12.57
C ARG A 170 4.00 19.74 11.51
N ALA A 171 2.76 19.26 11.68
CA ALA A 171 2.13 18.38 10.69
C ALA A 171 2.16 18.96 9.25
N LYS A 172 1.90 20.27 9.09
CA LYS A 172 1.93 20.98 7.80
C LYS A 172 3.32 21.03 7.14
N ASP A 173 4.39 21.02 7.94
CA ASP A 173 5.79 21.12 7.47
C ASP A 173 6.31 19.76 6.97
N THR A 174 5.66 18.67 7.38
CA THR A 174 5.95 17.32 6.89
C THR A 174 5.26 17.04 5.55
N VAL A 175 5.51 15.87 4.99
CA VAL A 175 4.77 15.34 3.83
C VAL A 175 3.24 15.30 4.00
N VAL A 176 2.68 15.44 5.21
CA VAL A 176 1.21 15.46 5.43
C VAL A 176 0.55 16.71 4.81
N LYS A 177 1.25 17.87 4.79
CA LYS A 177 0.81 19.15 4.21
C LYS A 177 -0.67 19.48 4.51
N ASP A 178 -1.52 19.51 3.48
CA ASP A 178 -2.92 19.95 3.51
C ASP A 178 -3.80 19.15 4.49
N HIS A 179 -3.36 17.93 4.86
CA HIS A 179 -4.03 17.07 5.83
C HIS A 179 -3.58 17.32 7.29
N ALA A 180 -2.84 18.39 7.56
CA ALA A 180 -2.41 18.75 8.91
C ALA A 180 -3.57 18.85 9.92
N HIS A 181 -4.76 19.24 9.47
CA HIS A 181 -6.00 19.29 10.25
C HIS A 181 -6.42 17.95 10.90
N LEU A 182 -5.88 16.81 10.43
CA LEU A 182 -6.09 15.50 11.07
C LEU A 182 -5.28 15.34 12.36
N ILE A 183 -4.28 16.19 12.60
CA ILE A 183 -3.30 16.10 13.68
C ILE A 183 -3.46 17.34 14.57
N ASN A 184 -3.25 17.19 15.87
CA ASN A 184 -3.33 18.30 16.82
C ASN A 184 -2.21 19.33 16.56
N ASP A 185 -2.53 20.61 16.45
CA ASP A 185 -1.56 21.69 16.14
C ASP A 185 -0.43 21.83 17.18
N LYS A 186 -0.64 21.34 18.42
CA LYS A 186 0.39 21.29 19.46
C LYS A 186 1.30 20.05 19.37
N ARG A 187 1.06 19.12 18.43
CA ARG A 187 1.91 17.95 18.20
C ARG A 187 2.96 18.30 17.15
N VAL A 188 4.23 18.13 17.51
CA VAL A 188 5.37 18.33 16.63
C VAL A 188 6.22 17.06 16.55
N PHE A 189 6.97 16.92 15.48
CA PHE A 189 7.77 15.74 15.16
C PHE A 189 9.24 16.14 15.15
N PHE A 190 10.05 15.58 16.05
CA PHE A 190 11.49 15.86 16.07
C PHE A 190 12.15 15.23 14.84
N SER A 191 13.17 15.84 14.26
CA SER A 191 13.89 15.28 13.10
C SER A 191 15.39 15.24 13.33
N GLU A 192 16.11 14.53 12.45
CA GLU A 192 17.58 14.47 12.42
C GLU A 192 18.19 15.58 11.55
N VAL A 193 17.37 16.31 10.78
CA VAL A 193 17.82 17.46 9.98
C VAL A 193 18.39 18.54 10.89
N ARG A 194 19.57 19.05 10.51
CA ARG A 194 20.32 20.08 11.22
C ARG A 194 20.85 21.13 10.26
N ASP A 195 20.74 22.39 10.65
CA ASP A 195 21.25 23.53 9.90
C ASP A 195 21.91 24.56 10.82
N ASP A 196 22.92 25.26 10.29
CA ASP A 196 23.62 26.34 11.00
C ASP A 196 22.93 27.67 10.74
N ASN A 197 22.59 28.37 11.81
CA ASN A 197 21.81 29.60 11.78
C ASN A 197 22.55 30.71 12.55
N PRO A 198 22.57 31.96 12.06
CA PRO A 198 23.04 33.11 12.83
C PRO A 198 22.33 33.24 14.18
N LEU A 199 23.06 33.66 15.22
CA LEU A 199 22.57 33.62 16.60
C LEU A 199 21.36 34.54 16.87
N ASP A 200 21.29 35.66 16.16
CA ASP A 200 20.19 36.65 16.17
C ASP A 200 18.85 36.09 15.66
N CYS A 201 18.84 34.93 14.99
CA CYS A 201 17.61 34.31 14.49
C CYS A 201 16.76 33.66 15.62
N LEU A 202 17.22 33.62 16.86
CA LEU A 202 16.51 33.03 18.01
C LEU A 202 15.45 33.98 18.61
N VAL A 203 14.17 33.69 18.35
CA VAL A 203 13.04 34.58 18.70
C VAL A 203 12.55 34.39 20.15
N ARG A 204 12.22 33.15 20.53
CA ARG A 204 11.72 32.85 21.88
C ARG A 204 11.98 31.41 22.30
N LYS A 205 12.05 31.16 23.61
CA LYS A 205 12.07 29.80 24.16
C LYS A 205 10.72 29.09 24.03
N LEU A 206 10.80 27.76 24.01
CA LEU A 206 9.67 26.84 24.01
C LEU A 206 9.83 25.78 25.11
N ASN A 207 8.71 25.40 25.70
CA ASN A 207 8.60 24.22 26.55
C ASN A 207 7.94 23.09 25.75
N ILE A 208 8.75 22.20 25.18
CA ILE A 208 8.28 21.05 24.38
C ILE A 208 8.30 19.77 25.22
N ALA A 209 7.12 19.23 25.51
CA ALA A 209 6.98 17.99 26.27
C ALA A 209 7.28 16.76 25.39
N ARG A 210 8.46 16.16 25.56
CA ARG A 210 8.78 14.85 24.98
C ARG A 210 8.06 13.74 25.75
N ILE A 211 7.09 13.07 25.13
CA ILE A 211 6.26 12.03 25.78
C ILE A 211 6.42 10.68 25.07
N PRO A 212 6.40 9.54 25.79
CA PRO A 212 6.38 8.23 25.14
C PRO A 212 5.09 8.04 24.35
N LEU A 213 5.19 7.58 23.10
CA LEU A 213 4.04 7.35 22.22
C LEU A 213 2.99 6.40 22.84
N THR A 214 3.42 5.43 23.65
CA THR A 214 2.53 4.51 24.40
C THR A 214 1.68 5.20 25.47
N MET A 215 2.06 6.38 25.96
CA MET A 215 1.22 7.16 26.89
C MET A 215 0.12 7.96 26.18
N ALA A 216 0.21 8.15 24.86
CA ALA A 216 -0.82 8.84 24.08
C ALA A 216 -2.05 7.94 23.78
N THR A 217 -1.92 6.62 23.91
CA THR A 217 -2.98 5.63 23.63
C THR A 217 -3.85 5.28 24.84
N ASP A 218 -3.47 5.68 26.06
CA ASP A 218 -4.19 5.31 27.28
C ASP A 218 -5.53 6.05 27.39
N LYS A 219 -6.66 5.33 27.59
CA LYS A 219 -8.00 5.92 27.85
C LYS A 219 -8.12 6.67 29.18
N LYS A 220 -7.00 6.97 29.85
CA LYS A 220 -6.90 8.03 30.85
C LYS A 220 -6.29 9.26 30.19
N LYS A 221 -7.14 10.24 29.84
CA LYS A 221 -6.75 11.63 29.57
C LYS A 221 -6.11 12.26 30.81
N LYS A 222 -4.91 11.79 31.21
CA LYS A 222 -4.02 12.54 32.08
C LYS A 222 -3.78 13.86 31.36
N ARG A 223 -3.99 14.99 32.07
CA ARG A 223 -3.70 16.32 31.53
C ARG A 223 -2.30 16.27 30.93
N LEU A 224 -2.18 16.54 29.62
CA LEU A 224 -0.89 16.83 29.01
C LEU A 224 -0.21 17.88 29.90
N PRO A 225 1.11 17.75 30.18
CA PRO A 225 1.82 18.74 30.96
C PRO A 225 1.62 20.13 30.33
N VAL A 226 1.63 21.19 31.14
CA VAL A 226 1.51 22.55 30.61
C VAL A 226 2.74 22.82 29.75
N CYS A 227 2.56 22.80 28.43
CA CYS A 227 3.60 22.90 27.41
C CYS A 227 3.08 23.70 26.20
N ASP A 228 4.01 24.29 25.46
CA ASP A 228 3.69 24.95 24.19
C ASP A 228 3.32 23.89 23.15
N PHE A 229 4.18 22.88 23.03
CA PHE A 229 4.06 21.74 22.12
C PHE A 229 4.38 20.42 22.85
N HIS A 230 4.00 19.30 22.25
CA HIS A 230 4.43 17.97 22.65
C HIS A 230 4.98 17.18 21.45
N CYS A 231 5.92 16.29 21.72
CA CYS A 231 6.60 15.48 20.73
C CYS A 231 6.65 14.02 21.21
N ASP A 232 6.19 13.09 20.38
CA ASP A 232 6.11 11.66 20.69
C ASP A 232 6.71 10.75 19.59
N MET A 233 6.99 11.32 18.43
CA MET A 233 7.61 10.65 17.29
C MET A 233 8.81 11.42 16.72
N LEU A 234 9.70 10.68 16.06
CA LEU A 234 10.74 11.15 15.16
C LEU A 234 10.20 11.13 13.72
N TYR A 235 10.41 12.21 12.97
CA TYR A 235 10.14 12.31 11.53
C TYR A 235 11.44 12.27 10.74
N LEU A 236 11.56 11.28 9.85
CA LEU A 236 12.69 11.09 8.94
C LEU A 236 12.21 11.28 7.50
N LEU A 237 12.95 12.09 6.73
CA LEU A 237 12.66 12.32 5.31
C LEU A 237 12.66 11.02 4.47
N PRO A 238 13.63 10.08 4.64
CA PRO A 238 13.58 8.79 3.96
C PRO A 238 12.29 8.01 4.25
N TYR A 239 11.62 7.56 3.19
CA TYR A 239 10.39 6.78 3.25
C TYR A 239 9.25 7.47 4.02
N SER A 240 9.30 8.80 4.17
CA SER A 240 8.30 9.58 4.92
C SER A 240 8.00 8.98 6.30
N THR A 241 9.06 8.64 7.04
CA THR A 241 8.97 7.76 8.20
C THR A 241 8.65 8.52 9.48
N PHE A 242 7.61 8.08 10.17
CA PHE A 242 7.20 8.51 11.51
C PHE A 242 7.37 7.33 12.47
N VAL A 243 8.34 7.39 13.37
CA VAL A 243 8.62 6.31 14.35
C VAL A 243 8.61 6.85 15.77
N LYS A 244 8.43 5.99 16.77
CA LYS A 244 8.51 6.41 18.17
C LYS A 244 9.88 7.01 18.48
N LEU A 245 9.92 8.03 19.34
CA LEU A 245 11.18 8.61 19.80
C LEU A 245 12.10 7.52 20.39
N PRO A 246 13.44 7.58 20.15
CA PRO A 246 14.40 6.74 20.84
C PRO A 246 14.22 6.84 22.36
N ALA A 247 14.43 5.72 23.07
CA ALA A 247 14.48 5.76 24.53
C ALA A 247 15.61 6.70 24.94
N SER A 248 15.28 7.75 25.71
CA SER A 248 16.28 8.74 26.11
C SER A 248 17.41 8.07 26.88
N GLU A 249 18.64 8.17 26.38
CA GLU A 249 19.82 7.91 27.19
C GLU A 249 19.69 8.72 28.48
N LYS A 250 20.00 8.08 29.62
CA LYS A 250 19.97 8.76 30.92
C LYS A 250 20.82 10.01 30.81
N ARG A 251 20.27 11.17 31.20
CA ARG A 251 21.03 12.43 31.30
C ARG A 251 22.32 12.18 32.06
N ILE A 252 23.47 12.16 31.38
CA ILE A 252 24.77 12.17 32.03
C ILE A 252 24.99 13.60 32.50
N GLY A 253 24.81 13.83 33.80
CA GLY A 253 24.94 15.15 34.42
C GLY A 253 25.19 15.01 35.92
N SER A 254 26.42 15.32 36.33
CA SER A 254 27.02 15.12 37.67
C SER A 254 27.11 13.64 38.09
N ASP A 255 28.26 13.12 38.51
CA ASP A 255 29.15 13.72 39.52
C ASP A 255 30.67 13.57 39.26
N THR A 256 31.42 14.25 40.12
CA THR A 256 32.88 14.33 40.21
C THR A 256 33.61 13.00 40.37
N SER A 257 34.74 12.88 39.67
CA SER A 257 35.98 12.21 40.12
C SER A 257 35.86 10.84 40.80
N SER A 258 36.20 9.77 40.07
CA SER A 258 36.92 8.62 40.66
C SER A 258 37.88 8.00 39.64
N THR A 259 39.17 8.07 40.00
CA THR A 259 40.36 7.44 39.44
C THR A 259 40.26 5.98 38.95
N ILE A 260 40.90 5.73 37.80
CA ILE A 260 41.80 4.59 37.52
C ILE A 260 41.21 3.17 37.58
N SER A 261 41.10 2.53 36.41
CA SER A 261 42.02 1.43 36.09
C SER A 261 42.28 1.34 34.58
N SER A 262 43.55 1.16 34.24
CA SER A 262 44.01 0.82 32.90
C SER A 262 43.71 -0.64 32.56
N GLU A 263 43.44 -0.93 31.29
CA GLU A 263 44.34 -1.78 30.50
C GLU A 263 44.14 -1.52 29.00
N VAL A 264 45.20 -1.74 28.24
CA VAL A 264 45.28 -1.46 26.80
C VAL A 264 45.28 -2.81 26.10
N ASP A 265 44.45 -2.98 25.06
CA ASP A 265 44.83 -3.89 23.99
C ASP A 265 44.30 -3.46 22.62
N THR A 266 45.13 -3.72 21.61
CA THR A 266 44.99 -3.23 20.23
C THR A 266 44.48 -4.32 19.29
N ASN A 267 43.75 -3.91 18.25
CA ASN A 267 43.52 -4.66 17.00
C ASN A 267 43.07 -6.14 17.12
N GLY A 268 41.78 -6.39 16.95
CA GLY A 268 41.25 -7.72 16.64
C GLY A 268 40.07 -7.62 15.68
N ALA A 269 40.16 -8.29 14.52
CA ALA A 269 38.98 -8.52 13.69
C ALA A 269 38.08 -9.54 14.40
N CYS A 270 36.80 -9.22 14.61
CA CYS A 270 35.87 -10.18 15.19
C CYS A 270 35.35 -11.13 14.11
N GLU A 271 35.98 -12.29 14.03
CA GLU A 271 35.45 -13.46 13.34
C GLU A 271 34.08 -13.87 13.90
N VAL A 272 33.23 -14.39 13.03
CA VAL A 272 31.91 -14.94 13.40
C VAL A 272 32.13 -16.29 14.06
N ASN A 273 32.27 -16.33 15.39
CA ASN A 273 32.28 -17.58 16.12
C ASN A 273 30.86 -18.13 16.28
N SER A 274 30.67 -19.31 15.68
CA SER A 274 29.45 -20.09 15.73
C SER A 274 29.36 -20.88 17.04
N GLU A 275 28.46 -20.48 17.94
CA GLU A 275 27.92 -21.37 18.96
C GLU A 275 26.42 -21.53 18.73
N ILE A 276 26.08 -22.44 17.81
CA ILE A 276 24.72 -22.99 17.70
C ILE A 276 24.54 -23.90 18.91
N GLY A 277 23.81 -23.44 19.93
CA GLY A 277 23.37 -24.27 21.04
C GLY A 277 22.57 -25.46 20.50
N ASP A 278 22.98 -26.66 20.89
CA ASP A 278 22.44 -27.93 20.41
C ASP A 278 20.98 -28.14 20.92
N VAL A 279 20.00 -27.72 20.12
CA VAL A 279 18.57 -27.88 20.45
C VAL A 279 18.15 -29.32 20.15
N THR A 280 18.46 -30.20 21.10
CA THR A 280 17.90 -31.54 21.20
C THR A 280 16.36 -31.54 21.07
N GLN A 281 15.82 -32.59 20.47
CA GLN A 281 14.39 -32.77 20.20
C GLN A 281 13.55 -32.83 21.49
N ALA A 282 13.15 -31.68 22.01
CA ALA A 282 12.13 -31.57 23.06
C ALA A 282 11.41 -30.21 22.98
N GLN A 283 10.07 -30.25 23.00
CA GLN A 283 9.17 -29.09 23.12
C GLN A 283 9.10 -28.15 21.90
N GLN A 284 8.46 -28.63 20.82
CA GLN A 284 7.64 -27.75 19.99
C GLN A 284 6.52 -27.14 20.85
N ARG A 285 6.79 -26.00 21.50
CA ARG A 285 5.72 -25.07 21.89
C ARG A 285 5.22 -24.41 20.61
N CYS A 286 3.98 -24.68 20.20
CA CYS A 286 3.35 -23.90 19.15
C CYS A 286 3.40 -22.41 19.53
N LYS A 287 4.11 -21.60 18.75
CA LYS A 287 3.95 -20.15 18.80
C LYS A 287 2.48 -19.86 18.43
N PRO A 288 1.79 -18.91 19.07
CA PRO A 288 0.43 -18.57 18.70
C PRO A 288 0.37 -18.04 17.27
N ASP A 289 -0.68 -18.41 16.54
CA ASP A 289 -0.93 -17.93 15.18
C ASP A 289 -1.20 -16.42 15.19
N ILE A 290 -0.64 -15.71 14.21
CA ILE A 290 -0.95 -14.29 13.97
C ILE A 290 -2.12 -14.20 13.00
N THR A 291 -3.14 -13.42 13.35
CA THR A 291 -4.34 -13.27 12.53
C THR A 291 -4.22 -12.13 11.52
N LEU A 292 -4.50 -12.44 10.25
CA LEU A 292 -4.58 -11.47 9.15
C LEU A 292 -6.05 -11.33 8.67
N LEU A 293 -6.47 -10.07 8.51
CA LEU A 293 -7.67 -9.66 7.77
C LEU A 293 -7.24 -9.02 6.45
N ASP A 294 -7.71 -9.55 5.32
CA ASP A 294 -7.45 -9.00 3.97
C ASP A 294 -8.68 -8.27 3.43
N LEU A 295 -8.59 -6.94 3.30
CA LEU A 295 -9.64 -6.06 2.81
C LEU A 295 -9.45 -5.74 1.32
N TYR A 296 -10.51 -5.87 0.53
CA TYR A 296 -10.42 -5.80 -0.95
C TYR A 296 -9.46 -6.87 -1.48
N SER A 297 -9.58 -8.08 -0.92
CA SER A 297 -8.61 -9.17 -1.07
C SER A 297 -8.43 -9.63 -2.53
N GLY A 298 -9.40 -9.37 -3.41
CA GLY A 298 -9.45 -9.92 -4.75
C GLY A 298 -9.37 -11.44 -4.70
N CYS A 299 -8.42 -12.02 -5.45
CA CYS A 299 -8.15 -13.45 -5.38
C CYS A 299 -7.15 -13.84 -4.28
N GLY A 300 -6.82 -12.97 -3.33
CA GLY A 300 -5.98 -13.28 -2.15
C GLY A 300 -4.47 -13.26 -2.39
N ALA A 301 -3.99 -12.60 -3.45
CA ALA A 301 -2.57 -12.63 -3.82
C ALA A 301 -1.65 -12.00 -2.76
N MET A 302 -2.08 -10.88 -2.16
CA MET A 302 -1.32 -10.15 -1.15
C MET A 302 -1.24 -10.94 0.15
N SER A 303 -2.39 -11.36 0.71
CA SER A 303 -2.46 -12.24 1.87
C SER A 303 -1.67 -13.53 1.69
N THR A 304 -1.82 -14.23 0.55
CA THR A 304 -1.02 -15.42 0.21
C THR A 304 0.48 -15.12 0.28
N GLY A 305 0.93 -14.03 -0.33
CA GLY A 305 2.33 -13.62 -0.30
C GLY A 305 2.81 -13.34 1.12
N LEU A 306 2.07 -12.53 1.88
CA LEU A 306 2.38 -12.18 3.27
C LEU A 306 2.54 -13.42 4.15
N CYS A 307 1.59 -14.35 4.11
CA CYS A 307 1.63 -15.60 4.85
C CYS A 307 2.86 -16.45 4.48
N LEU A 308 3.15 -16.60 3.19
CA LEU A 308 4.36 -17.31 2.72
C LEU A 308 5.65 -16.62 3.19
N GLY A 309 5.67 -15.28 3.25
CA GLY A 309 6.81 -14.49 3.69
C GLY A 309 7.08 -14.60 5.19
N ALA A 310 6.04 -14.45 6.01
CA ALA A 310 6.13 -14.52 7.46
C ALA A 310 6.59 -15.91 7.91
N ASN A 311 6.08 -16.97 7.26
CA ASN A 311 6.51 -18.34 7.53
C ASN A 311 8.03 -18.54 7.28
N LEU A 312 8.60 -17.93 6.24
CA LEU A 312 10.05 -17.95 6.01
C LEU A 312 10.88 -17.23 7.09
N SER A 313 10.27 -16.33 7.88
CA SER A 313 10.91 -15.73 9.08
C SER A 313 10.71 -16.55 10.36
N GLY A 314 9.95 -17.65 10.33
CA GLY A 314 9.63 -18.46 11.52
C GLY A 314 8.39 -17.98 12.29
N VAL A 315 7.43 -17.37 11.59
CA VAL A 315 6.17 -16.81 12.12
C VAL A 315 4.98 -17.36 11.34
N ASN A 316 4.03 -18.00 12.04
CA ASN A 316 2.79 -18.47 11.41
C ASN A 316 1.77 -17.33 11.31
N LEU A 317 1.72 -16.67 10.15
CA LEU A 317 0.69 -15.70 9.79
C LEU A 317 -0.42 -16.40 9.00
N VAL A 318 -1.66 -16.31 9.48
CA VAL A 318 -2.83 -16.98 8.88
C VAL A 318 -3.87 -15.94 8.46
N THR A 319 -4.30 -15.99 7.20
CA THR A 319 -5.44 -15.20 6.71
C THR A 319 -6.72 -15.77 7.29
N LYS A 320 -7.19 -15.20 8.40
CA LYS A 320 -8.36 -15.70 9.11
C LYS A 320 -9.65 -15.15 8.51
N TRP A 321 -9.63 -13.94 7.97
CA TRP A 321 -10.76 -13.30 7.30
C TRP A 321 -10.33 -12.64 5.98
N ALA A 322 -11.19 -12.68 4.97
CA ALA A 322 -11.00 -11.95 3.72
C ALA A 322 -12.33 -11.35 3.25
N VAL A 323 -12.31 -10.12 2.74
CA VAL A 323 -13.52 -9.41 2.29
C VAL A 323 -13.31 -8.91 0.86
N ASP A 324 -14.25 -9.23 -0.03
CA ASP A 324 -14.31 -8.69 -1.39
C ASP A 324 -15.75 -8.68 -1.93
N LEU A 325 -16.06 -7.77 -2.85
CA LEU A 325 -17.38 -7.67 -3.48
C LEU A 325 -17.53 -8.64 -4.68
N ASN A 326 -16.44 -9.12 -5.27
CA ASN A 326 -16.48 -10.02 -6.42
C ASN A 326 -16.57 -11.50 -5.98
N GLN A 327 -17.72 -12.12 -6.22
CA GLN A 327 -17.98 -13.53 -5.87
C GLN A 327 -16.90 -14.49 -6.37
N TYR A 328 -16.46 -14.37 -7.62
CA TYR A 328 -15.46 -15.27 -8.22
C TYR A 328 -14.07 -15.09 -7.60
N ALA A 329 -13.77 -13.89 -7.14
CA ALA A 329 -12.56 -13.59 -6.40
C ALA A 329 -12.62 -14.26 -5.00
N CYS A 330 -13.75 -14.13 -4.30
CA CYS A 330 -14.03 -14.84 -3.04
C CYS A 330 -13.96 -16.37 -3.19
N GLU A 331 -14.56 -16.96 -4.22
CA GLU A 331 -14.47 -18.40 -4.55
C GLU A 331 -13.01 -18.83 -4.72
N SER A 332 -12.19 -18.01 -5.39
CA SER A 332 -10.77 -18.28 -5.57
C SER A 332 -10.00 -18.21 -4.26
N VAL A 333 -10.26 -17.23 -3.38
CA VAL A 333 -9.65 -17.20 -2.03
C VAL A 333 -10.06 -18.45 -1.25
N LYS A 334 -11.36 -18.77 -1.19
CA LYS A 334 -11.89 -19.88 -0.38
C LYS A 334 -11.44 -21.26 -0.86
N PHE A 335 -11.21 -21.44 -2.16
CA PHE A 335 -10.63 -22.68 -2.69
C PHE A 335 -9.17 -22.86 -2.29
N ASN A 336 -8.35 -21.80 -2.37
CA ASN A 336 -6.92 -21.89 -2.06
C ASN A 336 -6.65 -21.85 -0.54
N HIS A 337 -7.51 -21.18 0.24
CA HIS A 337 -7.43 -21.05 1.70
C HIS A 337 -8.77 -21.44 2.35
N PRO A 338 -9.10 -22.74 2.40
CA PRO A 338 -10.37 -23.22 2.99
C PRO A 338 -10.55 -22.83 4.45
N GLU A 339 -9.46 -22.57 5.18
CA GLU A 339 -9.41 -22.10 6.57
C GLU A 339 -9.87 -20.64 6.77
N THR A 340 -9.89 -19.84 5.71
CA THR A 340 -10.25 -18.41 5.77
C THR A 340 -11.77 -18.22 5.75
N GLU A 341 -12.28 -17.35 6.63
CA GLU A 341 -13.65 -16.85 6.54
C GLU A 341 -13.73 -15.78 5.46
N VAL A 342 -14.12 -16.19 4.25
CA VAL A 342 -14.23 -15.33 3.08
C VAL A 342 -15.65 -14.78 2.98
N ARG A 343 -15.78 -13.45 2.98
CA ARG A 343 -17.06 -12.75 2.95
C ARG A 343 -17.23 -12.00 1.62
N ASN A 344 -18.32 -12.32 0.92
CA ASN A 344 -18.65 -11.69 -0.34
C ASN A 344 -19.62 -10.51 -0.12
N GLU A 345 -19.08 -9.35 0.28
CA GLU A 345 -19.86 -8.17 0.66
C GLU A 345 -19.02 -6.88 0.50
N MET A 346 -19.66 -5.70 0.61
CA MET A 346 -18.94 -4.43 0.59
C MET A 346 -18.20 -4.17 1.91
N ALA A 347 -17.05 -3.50 1.86
CA ALA A 347 -16.29 -3.16 3.06
C ALA A 347 -17.06 -2.21 4.02
N GLU A 348 -17.95 -1.36 3.49
CA GLU A 348 -18.84 -0.51 4.32
C GLU A 348 -19.91 -1.31 5.06
N ASP A 349 -20.44 -2.38 4.44
CA ASP A 349 -21.37 -3.31 5.07
C ASP A 349 -20.65 -4.19 6.08
N PHE A 350 -19.46 -4.69 5.77
CA PHE A 350 -18.63 -5.42 6.74
C PHE A 350 -18.33 -4.57 7.98
N LEU A 351 -17.91 -3.30 7.85
CA LEU A 351 -17.71 -2.40 8.99
C LEU A 351 -18.97 -2.22 9.83
N SER A 352 -20.15 -2.18 9.20
CA SER A 352 -21.43 -2.06 9.88
C SER A 352 -21.82 -3.35 10.59
N LEU A 353 -21.61 -4.50 9.94
CA LEU A 353 -21.75 -5.83 10.51
C LEU A 353 -20.87 -6.03 11.74
N LEU A 354 -19.61 -5.61 11.72
CA LEU A 354 -18.70 -5.74 12.87
C LEU A 354 -19.20 -4.96 14.09
N LYS A 355 -19.75 -3.76 13.89
CA LYS A 355 -20.34 -2.95 14.97
C LYS A 355 -21.58 -3.62 15.58
N GLU A 356 -22.47 -4.13 14.74
CA GLU A 356 -23.67 -4.86 15.19
C GLU A 356 -23.30 -6.21 15.85
N TRP A 357 -22.27 -6.89 15.34
CA TRP A 357 -21.71 -8.11 15.93
C TRP A 357 -21.14 -7.87 17.34
N GLU A 358 -20.44 -6.76 17.55
CA GLU A 358 -19.97 -6.36 18.89
C GLU A 358 -21.16 -6.11 19.85
N VAL A 359 -22.25 -5.51 19.37
CA VAL A 359 -23.48 -5.30 20.16
C VAL A 359 -24.15 -6.64 20.50
N LEU A 360 -24.30 -7.56 19.54
CA LEU A 360 -24.84 -8.90 19.78
C LEU A 360 -24.00 -9.70 20.79
N CYS A 361 -22.67 -9.68 20.66
CA CYS A 361 -21.78 -10.37 21.61
C CYS A 361 -21.84 -9.77 23.02
N LYS A 362 -22.12 -8.46 23.16
CA LYS A 362 -22.38 -7.83 24.47
C LYS A 362 -23.76 -8.19 25.02
N TYR A 363 -24.79 -8.24 24.18
CA TYR A 363 -26.15 -8.61 24.59
C TYR A 363 -26.20 -10.03 25.17
N PHE A 364 -25.61 -11.01 24.46
CA PHE A 364 -25.48 -12.39 24.98
C PHE A 364 -24.36 -12.57 26.02
N SER A 365 -23.85 -11.49 26.61
CA SER A 365 -22.84 -11.48 27.70
C SER A 365 -21.51 -12.19 27.41
N LEU A 366 -21.18 -12.42 26.13
CA LEU A 366 -19.90 -13.00 25.69
C LEU A 366 -18.74 -11.99 25.84
N VAL A 367 -19.05 -10.69 25.67
CA VAL A 367 -18.12 -9.57 25.86
C VAL A 367 -18.53 -8.74 27.07
N LYS A 368 -17.58 -8.43 27.96
CA LYS A 368 -17.83 -7.64 29.18
C LYS A 368 -18.23 -6.20 28.84
N SER A 369 -19.51 -5.86 29.00
CA SER A 369 -20.04 -4.50 28.93
C SER A 369 -20.30 -3.89 30.32
N LYS A 370 -20.37 -2.56 30.41
CA LYS A 370 -20.92 -1.82 31.56
C LYS A 370 -22.28 -1.17 31.26
N GLU A 371 -22.71 -1.18 30.00
CA GLU A 371 -23.91 -0.52 29.52
C GLU A 371 -24.87 -1.57 28.95
N PRO A 372 -26.15 -1.58 29.38
CA PRO A 372 -27.16 -2.49 28.83
C PRO A 372 -27.46 -2.13 27.37
N GLN A 373 -27.54 -3.13 26.51
CA GLN A 373 -27.78 -2.95 25.06
C GLN A 373 -29.28 -2.93 24.78
N GLN A 374 -29.94 -1.80 25.07
CA GLN A 374 -31.40 -1.63 24.98
C GLN A 374 -32.00 -2.12 23.64
N LYS A 375 -31.29 -1.88 22.52
CA LYS A 375 -31.71 -2.25 21.15
C LYS A 375 -32.22 -3.69 21.01
N TYR A 376 -31.58 -4.67 21.65
CA TYR A 376 -31.98 -6.07 21.60
C TYR A 376 -32.79 -6.51 22.81
N ILE A 377 -32.81 -5.72 23.89
CA ILE A 377 -33.75 -5.94 25.00
C ILE A 377 -35.17 -5.69 24.47
N ASP A 378 -35.41 -4.57 23.80
CA ASP A 378 -36.72 -4.20 23.25
C ASP A 378 -37.22 -5.18 22.18
N LEU A 379 -36.30 -5.83 21.43
CA LEU A 379 -36.65 -6.79 20.37
C LEU A 379 -37.03 -8.18 20.90
N PHE A 380 -36.47 -8.59 22.04
CA PHE A 380 -36.65 -9.91 22.65
C PHE A 380 -37.40 -9.84 24.00
N ALA A 381 -38.08 -8.72 24.29
CA ALA A 381 -38.81 -8.49 25.53
C ALA A 381 -40.05 -9.37 25.66
N ASN A 382 -40.73 -9.64 24.55
CA ASN A 382 -41.98 -10.43 24.52
C ASN A 382 -41.76 -11.95 24.69
N ASP A 383 -40.50 -12.42 24.74
CA ASP A 383 -40.15 -13.81 25.05
C ASP A 383 -40.07 -14.08 26.57
N ASP A 384 -40.07 -13.03 27.40
CA ASP A 384 -39.87 -13.12 28.86
C ASP A 384 -41.17 -12.81 29.67
N GLU A 385 -42.33 -12.61 29.01
CA GLU A 385 -43.64 -12.69 29.67
C GLU A 385 -44.06 -14.17 29.76
N GLU A 386 -44.50 -14.60 30.94
CA GLU A 386 -44.77 -16.00 31.27
C GLU A 386 -45.94 -16.57 30.45
N GLU A 387 -45.99 -17.90 30.34
CA GLU A 387 -47.09 -18.66 29.72
C GLU A 387 -48.44 -18.39 30.43
N GLU A 388 -49.16 -17.32 30.06
CA GLU A 388 -50.60 -17.22 30.30
C GLU A 388 -51.36 -17.83 29.12
N GLU A 389 -51.97 -19.00 29.36
CA GLU A 389 -52.91 -19.65 28.44
C GLU A 389 -54.21 -18.81 28.33
N GLU A 390 -54.18 -17.72 27.56
CA GLU A 390 -55.41 -17.06 27.12
C GLU A 390 -56.01 -17.82 25.92
N GLU A 391 -57.01 -18.67 26.21
CA GLU A 391 -57.90 -19.27 25.22
C GLU A 391 -58.80 -18.18 24.57
N GLU A 392 -58.24 -17.32 23.72
CA GLU A 392 -59.05 -16.48 22.83
C GLU A 392 -59.55 -17.32 21.64
N GLU A 393 -60.82 -17.74 21.70
CA GLU A 393 -61.57 -18.32 20.57
C GLU A 393 -61.83 -17.27 19.48
N ASP A 394 -60.78 -16.81 18.78
CA ASP A 394 -60.91 -15.86 17.68
C ASP A 394 -61.05 -16.54 16.31
N GLU A 395 -61.90 -15.96 15.46
CA GLU A 395 -62.53 -16.67 14.35
C GLU A 395 -61.55 -17.12 13.25
N LYS A 396 -61.77 -18.34 12.73
CA LYS A 396 -61.05 -18.87 11.56
C LYS A 396 -61.17 -17.95 10.34
N SER A 397 -60.13 -17.17 10.09
CA SER A 397 -59.77 -16.79 8.72
C SER A 397 -58.96 -17.93 8.11
N GLU A 398 -59.48 -18.52 7.03
CA GLU A 398 -58.75 -19.49 6.22
C GLU A 398 -57.70 -18.74 5.37
N ASP A 399 -56.53 -18.46 5.97
CA ASP A 399 -55.30 -18.26 5.22
C ASP A 399 -54.45 -19.53 5.39
N ASP A 400 -54.28 -20.29 4.30
CA ASP A 400 -53.45 -21.51 4.24
C ASP A 400 -51.95 -21.16 4.28
N GLY A 401 -51.55 -20.35 5.26
CA GLY A 401 -50.16 -19.96 5.51
C GLY A 401 -49.39 -21.16 6.06
N GLU A 402 -48.54 -21.76 5.23
CA GLU A 402 -47.58 -22.78 5.67
C GLU A 402 -46.72 -22.20 6.82
N VAL A 403 -46.77 -22.84 8.00
CA VAL A 403 -45.99 -22.41 9.16
C VAL A 403 -44.55 -22.91 9.03
N PHE A 404 -43.63 -22.01 8.72
CA PHE A 404 -42.20 -22.33 8.57
C PHE A 404 -41.45 -22.23 9.91
N GLU A 405 -40.86 -23.34 10.36
CA GLU A 405 -40.06 -23.40 11.59
C GLU A 405 -38.56 -23.26 11.29
N VAL A 406 -37.86 -22.37 11.99
CA VAL A 406 -36.40 -22.19 11.87
C VAL A 406 -35.66 -23.33 12.57
N GLU A 407 -35.00 -24.18 11.79
CA GLU A 407 -34.15 -25.25 12.32
C GLU A 407 -32.88 -24.69 12.93
N LYS A 408 -32.19 -23.81 12.18
CA LYS A 408 -30.85 -23.30 12.52
C LYS A 408 -30.50 -22.01 11.77
N VAL A 409 -29.75 -21.11 12.42
CA VAL A 409 -29.08 -19.97 11.77
C VAL A 409 -27.72 -20.41 11.20
N LEU A 410 -27.46 -20.06 9.93
CA LEU A 410 -26.29 -20.50 9.16
C LEU A 410 -25.26 -19.40 8.93
N ALA A 411 -25.70 -18.16 8.70
CA ALA A 411 -24.81 -17.03 8.41
C ALA A 411 -25.44 -15.71 8.86
N ILE A 412 -24.64 -14.64 8.85
CA ILE A 412 -25.04 -13.27 9.19
C ILE A 412 -24.38 -12.29 8.21
N CYS A 413 -25.10 -11.26 7.80
CA CYS A 413 -24.57 -10.13 7.01
C CYS A 413 -25.26 -8.82 7.39
N TYR A 414 -24.66 -7.71 6.99
CA TYR A 414 -25.31 -6.40 7.01
C TYR A 414 -25.49 -5.92 5.57
N GLY A 415 -26.57 -5.17 5.29
CA GLY A 415 -26.90 -4.69 3.95
C GLY A 415 -28.33 -5.03 3.57
N ASP A 416 -28.57 -5.32 2.30
CA ASP A 416 -29.88 -5.66 1.73
C ASP A 416 -29.75 -6.88 0.80
N PRO A 417 -29.55 -8.10 1.36
CA PRO A 417 -29.29 -9.31 0.58
C PRO A 417 -30.48 -9.76 -0.29
N ASN A 418 -31.67 -9.21 -0.04
CA ASN A 418 -32.91 -9.52 -0.74
C ASN A 418 -33.33 -8.44 -1.77
N GLU A 419 -32.48 -7.43 -2.03
CA GLU A 419 -32.73 -6.29 -2.94
C GLU A 419 -34.04 -5.50 -2.66
N THR A 420 -34.48 -5.48 -1.40
CA THR A 420 -35.74 -4.88 -0.94
C THR A 420 -35.66 -3.37 -0.69
N LYS A 421 -34.47 -2.78 -0.81
CA LYS A 421 -34.08 -1.42 -0.40
C LYS A 421 -34.11 -1.17 1.11
N LYS A 422 -34.28 -2.21 1.94
CA LYS A 422 -34.15 -2.11 3.40
C LYS A 422 -32.76 -2.60 3.81
N ARG A 423 -31.87 -1.67 4.17
CA ARG A 423 -30.55 -2.03 4.73
C ARG A 423 -30.67 -2.27 6.23
N GLY A 424 -30.15 -3.40 6.69
CA GLY A 424 -30.23 -3.83 8.09
C GLY A 424 -29.32 -5.02 8.37
N LEU A 425 -29.55 -5.69 9.50
CA LEU A 425 -28.85 -6.92 9.87
C LEU A 425 -29.71 -8.13 9.48
N PHE A 426 -29.16 -9.02 8.67
CA PHE A 426 -29.85 -10.19 8.13
C PHE A 426 -29.13 -11.47 8.53
N LEU A 427 -29.91 -12.53 8.73
CA LEU A 427 -29.43 -13.86 9.12
C LEU A 427 -29.93 -14.89 8.13
N LYS A 428 -29.03 -15.76 7.65
CA LYS A 428 -29.39 -16.85 6.76
C LYS A 428 -29.92 -18.01 7.58
N VAL A 429 -31.13 -18.48 7.29
CA VAL A 429 -31.81 -19.53 8.07
C VAL A 429 -31.96 -20.82 7.26
N ARG A 430 -31.88 -21.96 7.97
CA ARG A 430 -32.34 -23.27 7.51
C ARG A 430 -33.76 -23.47 8.01
N TRP A 431 -34.70 -23.70 7.11
CA TRP A 431 -36.05 -24.11 7.43
C TRP A 431 -36.12 -25.62 7.69
N LYS A 432 -36.86 -26.01 8.74
CA LYS A 432 -36.97 -27.39 9.18
C LYS A 432 -37.64 -28.27 8.12
N GLY A 433 -36.95 -29.33 7.71
CA GLY A 433 -37.41 -30.24 6.66
C GLY A 433 -37.07 -29.81 5.22
N TYR A 434 -36.42 -28.65 5.04
CA TYR A 434 -36.02 -28.13 3.74
C TYR A 434 -34.53 -28.34 3.43
N GLY A 435 -34.20 -28.34 2.14
CA GLY A 435 -32.84 -28.49 1.64
C GLY A 435 -32.04 -27.17 1.62
N PRO A 436 -30.72 -27.22 1.37
CA PRO A 436 -29.87 -26.01 1.30
C PRO A 436 -30.24 -25.00 0.22
N ASP A 437 -30.94 -25.44 -0.82
CA ASP A 437 -31.39 -24.58 -1.92
C ASP A 437 -32.52 -23.62 -1.50
N GLU A 438 -33.19 -23.91 -0.37
CA GLU A 438 -34.30 -23.14 0.21
C GLU A 438 -33.84 -22.25 1.39
N ASP A 439 -32.54 -22.13 1.64
CA ASP A 439 -32.00 -21.28 2.73
C ASP A 439 -32.17 -19.79 2.39
N THR A 440 -33.05 -19.08 3.10
CA THR A 440 -33.35 -17.65 2.89
C THR A 440 -32.60 -16.72 3.85
N TRP A 441 -32.55 -15.42 3.53
CA TRP A 441 -32.03 -14.37 4.41
C TRP A 441 -33.19 -13.62 5.07
N GLU A 442 -33.32 -13.73 6.38
CA GLU A 442 -34.37 -13.05 7.16
C GLU A 442 -33.80 -11.85 7.91
N PRO A 443 -34.54 -10.73 8.03
CA PRO A 443 -34.14 -9.60 8.87
C PRO A 443 -34.16 -10.03 10.34
N ILE A 444 -33.25 -9.49 11.17
CA ILE A 444 -33.20 -9.85 12.59
C ILE A 444 -34.52 -9.55 13.32
N GLU A 445 -35.27 -8.53 12.89
CA GLU A 445 -36.58 -8.19 13.42
C GLU A 445 -37.65 -9.27 13.17
N GLY A 446 -37.48 -10.11 12.14
CA GLY A 446 -38.35 -11.25 11.87
C GLY A 446 -38.01 -12.52 12.66
N LEU A 447 -36.98 -12.47 13.51
CA LEU A 447 -36.48 -13.61 14.28
C LEU A 447 -36.61 -13.41 15.80
N SER A 448 -37.57 -12.58 16.24
CA SER A 448 -37.87 -12.33 17.66
C SER A 448 -38.02 -13.64 18.45
N ASN A 449 -38.87 -14.54 17.96
CA ASN A 449 -39.23 -15.80 18.64
C ASN A 449 -38.12 -16.89 18.50
N CYS A 450 -36.91 -16.51 18.10
CA CYS A 450 -35.77 -17.39 17.85
C CYS A 450 -34.54 -17.06 18.72
N LYS A 451 -34.75 -16.38 19.86
CA LYS A 451 -33.73 -15.90 20.82
C LYS A 451 -32.63 -16.93 21.14
N GLU A 452 -32.99 -18.17 21.49
CA GLU A 452 -32.00 -19.23 21.79
C GLU A 452 -31.26 -19.74 20.54
N LYS A 453 -31.91 -19.83 19.38
CA LYS A 453 -31.24 -20.21 18.12
C LYS A 453 -30.21 -19.17 17.69
N LEU A 454 -30.54 -17.88 17.90
CA LEU A 454 -29.63 -16.77 17.65
C LEU A 454 -28.45 -16.78 18.63
N LYS A 455 -28.72 -17.00 19.92
CA LYS A 455 -27.70 -17.13 20.99
C LYS A 455 -26.72 -18.27 20.73
N ASP A 456 -27.20 -19.43 20.30
CA ASP A 456 -26.35 -20.57 19.89
C ASP A 456 -25.43 -20.19 18.73
N PHE A 457 -25.98 -19.54 17.70
CA PHE A 457 -25.22 -19.08 16.54
C PHE A 457 -24.16 -18.02 16.92
N VAL A 458 -24.54 -16.99 17.69
CA VAL A 458 -23.61 -15.94 18.12
C VAL A 458 -22.52 -16.51 19.03
N THR A 459 -22.87 -17.41 19.96
CA THR A 459 -21.90 -18.07 20.85
C THR A 459 -20.92 -18.95 20.07
N SER A 460 -21.41 -19.74 19.11
CA SER A 460 -20.57 -20.55 18.22
C SER A 460 -19.66 -19.68 17.34
N GLY A 461 -20.21 -18.61 16.76
CA GLY A 461 -19.49 -17.65 15.93
C GLY A 461 -18.41 -16.87 16.69
N TYR A 462 -18.67 -16.52 17.96
CA TYR A 462 -17.70 -15.89 18.86
C TYR A 462 -16.55 -16.86 19.21
N ASN A 463 -16.87 -18.08 19.62
CA ASN A 463 -15.88 -19.09 20.00
C ASN A 463 -14.98 -19.52 18.82
N SER A 464 -15.53 -19.57 17.60
CA SER A 464 -14.78 -19.89 16.36
C SER A 464 -14.08 -18.69 15.72
N LYS A 465 -14.32 -17.48 16.23
CA LYS A 465 -13.93 -16.18 15.65
C LYS A 465 -14.36 -16.03 14.18
N SER A 466 -15.62 -16.33 13.89
CA SER A 466 -16.23 -16.17 12.55
C SER A 466 -16.20 -14.72 12.05
N LEU A 467 -16.36 -13.76 12.97
CA LEU A 467 -16.19 -12.32 12.74
C LEU A 467 -15.23 -11.74 13.79
N PRO A 468 -14.29 -10.87 13.41
CA PRO A 468 -13.32 -10.28 14.32
C PRO A 468 -13.96 -9.20 15.21
N LEU A 469 -13.59 -9.18 16.49
CA LEU A 469 -13.82 -8.03 17.38
C LEU A 469 -12.54 -7.19 17.52
N PRO A 470 -12.62 -5.94 18.01
CA PRO A 470 -11.43 -5.13 18.28
C PRO A 470 -10.42 -5.86 19.19
N GLY A 471 -9.21 -6.08 18.68
CA GLY A 471 -8.17 -6.88 19.33
C GLY A 471 -8.03 -8.35 18.86
N ASP A 472 -8.95 -8.86 18.03
CA ASP A 472 -8.81 -10.20 17.42
C ASP A 472 -7.93 -10.24 16.17
N VAL A 473 -7.67 -9.07 15.56
CA VAL A 473 -6.91 -8.91 14.32
C VAL A 473 -5.52 -8.38 14.63
N ASP A 474 -4.47 -9.15 14.39
CA ASP A 474 -3.10 -8.67 14.55
C ASP A 474 -2.67 -7.80 13.36
N VAL A 475 -3.10 -8.15 12.15
CA VAL A 475 -2.66 -7.51 10.90
C VAL A 475 -3.87 -7.21 10.00
N ILE A 476 -3.95 -6.01 9.44
CA ILE A 476 -4.83 -5.69 8.31
C ILE A 476 -3.96 -5.45 7.08
N CYS A 477 -4.25 -6.14 5.98
CA CYS A 477 -3.78 -5.73 4.65
C CYS A 477 -4.96 -5.30 3.77
N GLY A 478 -4.70 -4.49 2.75
CA GLY A 478 -5.71 -4.21 1.73
C GLY A 478 -5.30 -3.19 0.67
N GLY A 479 -5.95 -3.28 -0.48
CA GLY A 479 -5.75 -2.38 -1.63
C GLY A 479 -7.00 -1.55 -1.94
N PRO A 480 -7.33 -0.52 -1.13
CA PRO A 480 -8.58 0.24 -1.29
C PRO A 480 -8.67 0.88 -2.69
N PRO A 481 -9.71 0.53 -3.50
CA PRO A 481 -9.78 0.98 -4.88
C PRO A 481 -10.03 2.50 -4.95
N CYS A 482 -9.07 3.21 -5.54
CA CYS A 482 -9.14 4.65 -5.79
C CYS A 482 -9.23 4.88 -7.32
N GLN A 483 -10.42 4.70 -7.90
CA GLN A 483 -10.57 4.80 -9.37
C GLN A 483 -10.60 6.26 -9.86
N GLY A 484 -10.86 7.23 -8.97
CA GLY A 484 -10.88 8.66 -9.29
C GLY A 484 -9.52 9.20 -9.76
N ILE A 485 -8.42 8.64 -9.25
CA ILE A 485 -7.06 9.14 -9.49
C ILE A 485 -6.35 8.53 -10.71
N SER A 486 -6.79 7.34 -11.16
CA SER A 486 -6.12 6.56 -12.22
C SER A 486 -5.98 7.36 -13.52
N GLY A 487 -4.79 7.30 -14.15
CA GLY A 487 -4.55 7.90 -15.47
C GLY A 487 -5.48 7.39 -16.60
N PHE A 488 -6.22 6.30 -16.39
CA PHE A 488 -7.24 5.81 -17.33
C PHE A 488 -8.62 6.46 -17.17
N ASN A 489 -8.89 7.14 -16.05
CA ASN A 489 -10.15 7.83 -15.81
C ASN A 489 -10.12 9.22 -16.48
N ARG A 490 -11.13 9.52 -17.32
CA ARG A 490 -11.26 10.79 -18.04
C ARG A 490 -11.85 11.92 -17.19
N PHE A 491 -12.62 11.58 -16.15
CA PHE A 491 -13.31 12.53 -15.28
C PHE A 491 -12.78 12.36 -13.86
N ARG A 492 -11.91 13.27 -13.43
CA ARG A 492 -11.16 13.18 -12.18
C ARG A 492 -11.34 14.49 -11.41
N ASN A 493 -11.78 14.42 -10.16
CA ASN A 493 -11.88 15.60 -9.30
C ASN A 493 -10.49 15.91 -8.70
N THR A 494 -9.84 16.97 -9.20
CA THR A 494 -8.53 17.42 -8.71
C THR A 494 -8.62 18.37 -7.53
N GLU A 495 -9.78 19.00 -7.31
CA GLU A 495 -9.98 20.01 -6.25
C GLU A 495 -10.31 19.30 -4.93
N ASN A 496 -11.31 18.40 -4.94
CA ASN A 496 -11.71 17.60 -3.77
C ASN A 496 -11.65 16.08 -4.05
N PRO A 497 -10.47 15.44 -4.08
CA PRO A 497 -10.36 14.03 -4.44
C PRO A 497 -11.09 13.05 -3.51
N LEU A 498 -11.37 13.41 -2.26
CA LEU A 498 -12.12 12.57 -1.30
C LEU A 498 -13.65 12.66 -1.47
N GLU A 499 -14.17 13.69 -2.14
CA GLU A 499 -15.59 13.81 -2.48
C GLU A 499 -15.97 12.99 -3.74
N ASP A 500 -14.97 12.50 -4.49
CA ASP A 500 -15.22 11.51 -5.55
C ASP A 500 -15.52 10.15 -4.91
N GLU A 501 -16.77 9.70 -4.99
CA GLU A 501 -17.26 8.39 -4.53
C GLU A 501 -16.34 7.22 -4.95
N LYS A 502 -15.63 7.34 -6.09
CA LYS A 502 -14.66 6.35 -6.58
C LYS A 502 -13.40 6.21 -5.72
N ASN A 503 -13.21 7.07 -4.72
CA ASN A 503 -12.10 7.07 -3.77
C ASN A 503 -12.58 6.85 -2.32
N LYS A 504 -13.91 6.81 -2.06
CA LYS A 504 -14.53 6.63 -0.73
C LYS A 504 -14.01 5.41 0.02
N GLN A 505 -13.63 4.34 -0.69
CA GLN A 505 -13.12 3.09 -0.10
C GLN A 505 -11.80 3.28 0.68
N LEU A 506 -11.04 4.36 0.43
CA LEU A 506 -9.88 4.73 1.26
C LEU A 506 -10.30 5.18 2.66
N VAL A 507 -11.41 5.91 2.78
CA VAL A 507 -11.97 6.34 4.08
C VAL A 507 -12.46 5.11 4.84
N VAL A 508 -13.25 4.24 4.18
CA VAL A 508 -13.77 2.99 4.76
C VAL A 508 -12.64 2.07 5.26
N TYR A 509 -11.54 1.95 4.51
CA TYR A 509 -10.35 1.21 4.94
C TYR A 509 -9.74 1.77 6.23
N MET A 510 -9.57 3.10 6.30
CA MET A 510 -9.03 3.75 7.49
C MET A 510 -9.98 3.67 8.70
N ASP A 511 -11.29 3.70 8.48
CA ASP A 511 -12.29 3.54 9.53
C ASP A 511 -12.33 2.10 10.07
N LEU A 512 -12.09 1.09 9.23
CA LEU A 512 -11.89 -0.31 9.65
C LEU A 512 -10.61 -0.48 10.48
N VAL A 513 -9.50 0.14 10.07
CA VAL A 513 -8.24 0.18 10.85
C VAL A 513 -8.43 0.90 12.19
N GLU A 514 -9.23 1.98 12.22
CA GLU A 514 -9.53 2.74 13.43
C GLU A 514 -10.39 1.97 14.42
N TYR A 515 -11.37 1.20 13.92
CA TYR A 515 -12.28 0.39 14.71
C TYR A 515 -11.59 -0.87 15.27
N LEU A 516 -10.92 -1.66 14.42
CA LEU A 516 -10.31 -2.94 14.81
C LEU A 516 -8.99 -2.79 15.59
N ARG A 517 -8.25 -1.69 15.35
CA ARG A 517 -6.93 -1.40 15.93
C ARG A 517 -5.95 -2.59 15.84
N PRO A 518 -5.58 -3.06 14.63
CA PRO A 518 -4.57 -4.10 14.47
C PRO A 518 -3.19 -3.65 14.95
N LYS A 519 -2.30 -4.60 15.26
CA LYS A 519 -0.89 -4.29 15.59
C LYS A 519 -0.15 -3.72 14.37
N TYR A 520 -0.43 -4.25 13.18
CA TYR A 520 0.19 -3.87 11.92
C TYR A 520 -0.85 -3.58 10.82
N VAL A 521 -0.53 -2.65 9.94
CA VAL A 521 -1.33 -2.26 8.77
C VAL A 521 -0.43 -2.28 7.55
N LEU A 522 -0.87 -2.92 6.45
CA LEU A 522 -0.26 -2.81 5.13
C LEU A 522 -1.28 -2.35 4.10
N MET A 523 -1.18 -1.10 3.68
CA MET A 523 -1.99 -0.59 2.58
C MET A 523 -1.20 -0.65 1.26
N GLU A 524 -1.76 -1.26 0.22
CA GLU A 524 -1.23 -1.18 -1.15
C GLU A 524 -2.00 -0.13 -1.97
N ASN A 525 -1.34 0.54 -2.90
CA ASN A 525 -2.03 1.22 -3.99
C ASN A 525 -1.17 1.47 -5.24
N VAL A 526 -1.82 1.96 -6.30
CA VAL A 526 -1.14 2.48 -7.49
C VAL A 526 -0.30 3.72 -7.15
N VAL A 527 0.84 3.88 -7.84
CA VAL A 527 1.73 5.05 -7.66
C VAL A 527 1.04 6.38 -7.97
N ASP A 528 -0.06 6.37 -8.72
CA ASP A 528 -0.85 7.59 -8.97
C ASP A 528 -1.41 8.21 -7.68
N ILE A 529 -1.52 7.46 -6.56
CA ILE A 529 -1.99 7.96 -5.26
C ILE A 529 -1.07 9.03 -4.64
N VAL A 530 0.23 9.02 -5.00
CA VAL A 530 1.23 10.03 -4.61
C VAL A 530 1.55 11.02 -5.73
N LYS A 531 0.83 10.97 -6.86
CA LYS A 531 1.02 11.86 -8.02
C LYS A 531 -0.17 12.75 -8.29
N PHE A 532 -1.37 12.18 -8.29
CA PHE A 532 -2.60 12.88 -8.58
C PHE A 532 -2.91 13.89 -7.45
N ALA A 533 -3.36 15.09 -7.82
CA ALA A 533 -3.63 16.18 -6.87
C ALA A 533 -2.51 16.35 -5.81
N ASN A 534 -1.26 16.47 -6.26
CA ASN A 534 -0.07 16.59 -5.41
C ASN A 534 0.09 15.47 -4.35
N GLY A 535 -0.50 14.29 -4.60
CA GLY A 535 -0.45 13.14 -3.70
C GLY A 535 -1.48 13.16 -2.57
N PHE A 536 -2.53 13.98 -2.66
CA PHE A 536 -3.58 14.18 -1.65
C PHE A 536 -4.02 12.88 -0.95
N LEU A 537 -4.47 11.87 -1.69
CA LEU A 537 -4.93 10.60 -1.09
C LEU A 537 -3.82 9.83 -0.34
N GLY A 538 -2.57 9.88 -0.83
CA GLY A 538 -1.43 9.28 -0.13
C GLY A 538 -1.10 10.01 1.17
N ARG A 539 -1.18 11.35 1.16
CA ARG A 539 -1.00 12.19 2.36
C ARG A 539 -2.13 12.00 3.37
N TYR A 540 -3.37 11.88 2.91
CA TYR A 540 -4.55 11.57 3.73
C TYR A 540 -4.36 10.23 4.46
N ALA A 541 -3.96 9.19 3.73
CA ALA A 541 -3.73 7.86 4.30
C ALA A 541 -2.65 7.88 5.41
N LEU A 542 -1.54 8.57 5.14
CA LEU A 542 -0.47 8.77 6.11
C LEU A 542 -0.96 9.54 7.34
N GLY A 543 -1.70 10.64 7.13
CA GLY A 543 -2.26 11.49 8.17
C GLY A 543 -3.26 10.77 9.09
N ARG A 544 -4.14 9.91 8.53
CA ARG A 544 -5.05 9.06 9.32
C ARG A 544 -4.29 8.08 10.22
N LEU A 545 -3.21 7.45 9.73
CA LEU A 545 -2.40 6.54 10.56
C LEU A 545 -1.67 7.29 11.69
N ILE A 546 -1.11 8.47 11.40
CA ILE A 546 -0.45 9.32 12.41
C ILE A 546 -1.45 9.83 13.45
N SER A 547 -2.65 10.27 13.06
CA SER A 547 -3.69 10.72 14.00
C SER A 547 -4.23 9.59 14.88
N MET A 548 -4.21 8.35 14.36
CA MET A 548 -4.48 7.14 15.14
C MET A 548 -3.32 6.69 16.06
N ASN A 549 -2.18 7.39 16.07
CA ASN A 549 -0.95 7.07 16.80
C ASN A 549 -0.19 5.81 16.33
N TYR A 550 -0.32 5.43 15.06
CA TYR A 550 0.57 4.43 14.47
C TYR A 550 1.93 5.07 14.12
N GLN A 551 3.00 4.31 14.29
CA GLN A 551 4.25 4.52 13.56
C GLN A 551 3.99 4.20 12.09
N VAL A 552 4.52 4.98 11.16
CA VAL A 552 4.19 4.90 9.73
C VAL A 552 5.42 5.05 8.85
N ARG A 553 5.49 4.33 7.72
CA ARG A 553 6.39 4.65 6.61
C ARG A 553 5.75 4.29 5.26
N MET A 554 6.24 4.90 4.19
CA MET A 554 5.75 4.75 2.83
C MET A 554 6.89 4.43 1.86
N GLY A 555 6.73 3.37 1.07
CA GLY A 555 7.72 2.87 0.13
C GLY A 555 7.12 2.54 -1.23
N MET A 556 7.92 2.69 -2.29
CA MET A 556 7.55 2.30 -3.66
C MET A 556 8.44 1.15 -4.13
N MET A 557 7.81 0.04 -4.52
CA MET A 557 8.49 -1.21 -4.88
C MET A 557 8.10 -1.66 -6.29
N ALA A 558 9.09 -2.05 -7.10
CA ALA A 558 8.89 -2.58 -8.44
C ALA A 558 8.85 -4.11 -8.43
N ALA A 559 7.78 -4.73 -8.93
CA ALA A 559 7.58 -6.18 -8.86
C ALA A 559 8.72 -7.01 -9.47
N GLY A 560 9.35 -6.54 -10.56
CA GLY A 560 10.46 -7.24 -11.19
C GLY A 560 11.71 -7.35 -10.29
N ALA A 561 11.87 -6.46 -9.31
CA ALA A 561 13.03 -6.41 -8.42
C ALA A 561 13.04 -7.57 -7.41
N TYR A 562 11.96 -8.36 -7.39
CA TYR A 562 11.72 -9.52 -6.53
C TYR A 562 11.49 -10.79 -7.37
N GLY A 563 12.10 -10.86 -8.57
CA GLY A 563 12.12 -12.05 -9.42
C GLY A 563 10.88 -12.23 -10.27
N LEU A 564 10.52 -11.22 -11.08
CA LEU A 564 9.46 -11.33 -12.08
C LEU A 564 9.81 -10.62 -13.40
N PRO A 565 9.41 -11.17 -14.57
CA PRO A 565 9.61 -10.54 -15.87
C PRO A 565 8.59 -9.42 -16.17
N GLN A 566 8.32 -8.56 -15.18
CA GLN A 566 7.43 -7.39 -15.32
C GLN A 566 7.93 -6.14 -14.61
N PHE A 567 7.49 -4.97 -15.06
CA PHE A 567 7.76 -3.68 -14.42
C PHE A 567 6.48 -3.07 -13.79
N ARG A 568 6.00 -3.66 -12.70
CA ARG A 568 4.84 -3.17 -11.94
C ARG A 568 5.29 -2.46 -10.67
N MET A 569 5.41 -1.13 -10.73
CA MET A 569 5.65 -0.29 -9.54
C MET A 569 4.34 -0.10 -8.75
N ARG A 570 4.42 -0.19 -7.42
CA ARG A 570 3.33 0.04 -6.46
C ARG A 570 3.80 0.77 -5.21
N MET A 571 2.89 1.49 -4.58
CA MET A 571 3.10 2.14 -3.29
C MET A 571 2.59 1.20 -2.19
N PHE A 572 3.39 1.03 -1.15
CA PHE A 572 3.07 0.26 0.05
C PHE A 572 3.28 1.15 1.28
N MET A 573 2.28 1.21 2.16
CA MET A 573 2.34 1.97 3.40
C MET A 573 2.24 1.03 4.59
N TRP A 574 3.28 1.03 5.43
CA TRP A 574 3.30 0.31 6.70
C TRP A 574 2.76 1.20 7.82
N GLY A 575 1.84 0.67 8.61
CA GLY A 575 1.51 1.16 9.95
C GLY A 575 1.89 0.12 11.00
N ALA A 576 2.39 0.54 12.15
CA ALA A 576 2.64 -0.33 13.32
C ALA A 576 2.27 0.38 14.62
N GLN A 577 1.66 -0.32 15.58
CA GLN A 577 1.28 0.27 16.86
C GLN A 577 2.51 0.78 17.66
N PRO A 578 2.32 1.66 18.67
CA PRO A 578 3.43 2.19 19.48
C PRO A 578 4.30 1.13 20.17
N THR A 579 3.70 0.01 20.56
CA THR A 579 4.37 -1.14 21.20
C THR A 579 5.28 -1.89 20.25
N GLU A 580 4.95 -1.88 18.96
CA GLU A 580 5.56 -2.69 17.91
C GLU A 580 6.85 -2.09 17.34
N LYS A 581 7.58 -2.88 16.55
CA LYS A 581 8.65 -2.39 15.65
C LYS A 581 8.04 -2.12 14.27
N LEU A 582 8.33 -0.98 13.67
CA LEU A 582 7.81 -0.65 12.33
C LEU A 582 8.54 -1.51 11.27
N PRO A 583 7.84 -2.31 10.44
CA PRO A 583 8.50 -3.17 9.45
C PRO A 583 9.33 -2.39 8.43
N GLN A 584 10.41 -2.99 7.96
CA GLN A 584 11.35 -2.40 7.01
C GLN A 584 10.93 -2.73 5.56
N TYR A 585 11.40 -1.98 4.57
CA TYR A 585 11.23 -2.39 3.17
C TYR A 585 12.39 -3.31 2.74
N PRO A 586 12.09 -4.50 2.17
CA PRO A 586 13.14 -5.37 1.64
C PRO A 586 13.73 -4.73 0.39
N LEU A 587 15.04 -4.65 0.30
CA LEU A 587 15.74 -4.15 -0.88
C LEU A 587 15.60 -5.11 -2.07
N PRO A 588 15.79 -4.63 -3.31
CA PRO A 588 15.83 -5.45 -4.52
C PRO A 588 16.72 -6.70 -4.36
N SER A 589 16.26 -7.83 -4.89
CA SER A 589 17.06 -9.05 -5.05
C SER A 589 17.48 -9.30 -6.49
N HIS A 590 16.77 -8.72 -7.46
CA HIS A 590 17.02 -8.86 -8.90
C HIS A 590 17.28 -7.49 -9.54
N ASP A 591 18.13 -7.46 -10.58
CA ASP A 591 18.29 -6.28 -11.45
C ASP A 591 16.97 -5.94 -12.17
N VAL A 592 16.70 -4.65 -12.38
CA VAL A 592 15.50 -4.14 -13.04
C VAL A 592 15.81 -2.89 -13.85
N VAL A 593 15.33 -2.90 -15.10
CA VAL A 593 15.21 -1.67 -15.90
C VAL A 593 14.10 -0.80 -15.30
N VAL A 594 14.48 0.15 -14.44
CA VAL A 594 13.54 1.13 -13.85
C VAL A 594 12.90 1.96 -14.97
N ARG A 595 11.57 2.09 -14.93
CA ARG A 595 10.80 2.86 -15.92
C ARG A 595 9.75 3.75 -15.24
N GLY A 596 9.45 4.88 -15.86
CA GLY A 596 8.43 5.82 -15.38
C GLY A 596 8.98 6.89 -14.44
N VAL A 597 8.18 7.95 -14.29
CA VAL A 597 8.52 9.13 -13.49
C VAL A 597 7.93 8.99 -12.10
N ILE A 598 8.69 9.35 -11.08
CA ILE A 598 8.25 9.51 -9.68
C ILE A 598 8.37 11.00 -9.35
N PRO A 599 7.42 11.62 -8.62
CA PRO A 599 7.57 13.02 -8.22
C PRO A 599 8.79 13.18 -7.32
N THR A 600 9.58 14.23 -7.53
CA THR A 600 10.79 14.53 -6.75
C THR A 600 10.53 14.55 -5.24
N GLU A 601 9.35 15.01 -4.80
CA GLU A 601 8.96 15.01 -3.38
C GLU A 601 8.89 13.60 -2.74
N PHE A 602 8.65 12.55 -3.54
CA PHE A 602 8.57 11.17 -3.08
C PHE A 602 9.74 10.30 -3.58
N GLU A 603 10.81 10.91 -4.10
CA GLU A 603 12.00 10.20 -4.61
C GLU A 603 12.71 9.41 -3.50
N MET A 604 12.79 9.97 -2.30
CA MET A 604 13.33 9.31 -1.09
C MET A 604 12.45 8.16 -0.55
N ASN A 605 11.31 7.87 -1.18
CA ASN A 605 10.44 6.75 -0.82
C ASN A 605 10.61 5.55 -1.79
N VAL A 606 11.53 5.62 -2.76
CA VAL A 606 11.81 4.50 -3.67
C VAL A 606 12.63 3.43 -2.94
N VAL A 607 12.17 2.18 -2.98
CA VAL A 607 12.90 1.04 -2.40
C VAL A 607 13.92 0.53 -3.41
N ALA A 608 15.13 1.09 -3.33
CA ALA A 608 16.29 0.76 -4.15
C ALA A 608 17.57 0.89 -3.31
N TYR A 609 18.69 0.38 -3.83
CA TYR A 609 19.99 0.67 -3.25
C TYR A 609 20.44 2.08 -3.62
N ASP A 610 21.16 2.75 -2.71
CA ASP A 610 21.82 4.03 -2.97
C ASP A 610 23.01 3.85 -3.94
N GLU A 611 23.24 4.83 -4.83
CA GLU A 611 24.27 4.82 -5.89
C GLU A 611 25.70 4.61 -5.37
N ARG A 612 25.90 4.85 -4.06
CA ARG A 612 27.18 4.67 -3.35
C ARG A 612 27.55 3.21 -3.08
N HIS A 613 26.61 2.27 -3.22
CA HIS A 613 26.86 0.84 -3.02
C HIS A 613 27.44 0.19 -4.29
N THR A 614 28.74 -0.10 -4.28
CA THR A 614 29.46 -0.63 -5.46
C THR A 614 29.56 -2.16 -5.50
N ASP A 615 29.44 -2.84 -4.36
CA ASP A 615 29.62 -4.31 -4.23
C ASP A 615 28.29 -5.11 -4.13
N ILE A 616 27.23 -4.67 -4.82
CA ILE A 616 25.93 -5.37 -4.80
C ILE A 616 25.90 -6.49 -5.84
N GLN A 617 25.64 -7.71 -5.38
CA GLN A 617 25.33 -8.86 -6.24
C GLN A 617 23.81 -9.05 -6.30
N LEU A 618 23.17 -8.56 -7.36
CA LEU A 618 21.77 -8.84 -7.69
C LEU A 618 21.67 -10.04 -8.63
N GLU A 619 20.59 -10.81 -8.51
CA GLU A 619 20.23 -11.85 -9.46
C GLU A 619 19.85 -11.23 -10.82
N GLN A 620 20.00 -12.01 -11.89
CA GLN A 620 19.67 -11.53 -13.24
C GLN A 620 18.16 -11.27 -13.38
N LYS A 621 17.81 -10.19 -14.08
CA LYS A 621 16.41 -9.89 -14.41
C LYS A 621 15.78 -11.04 -15.21
N LEU A 622 14.57 -11.45 -14.83
CA LEU A 622 13.82 -12.45 -15.58
C LEU A 622 13.19 -11.85 -16.84
N LEU A 623 13.05 -12.68 -17.87
CA LEU A 623 12.41 -12.37 -19.15
C LEU A 623 11.18 -13.28 -19.37
N LEU A 624 10.41 -13.03 -20.43
CA LEU A 624 9.19 -13.80 -20.72
C LEU A 624 9.46 -15.31 -20.88
N GLU A 625 10.59 -15.66 -21.50
CA GLU A 625 11.05 -17.05 -21.64
C GLU A 625 11.20 -17.76 -20.30
N ASP A 626 11.73 -17.07 -19.28
CA ASP A 626 11.93 -17.63 -17.95
C ASP A 626 10.61 -18.01 -17.28
N ALA A 627 9.51 -17.34 -17.62
CA ALA A 627 8.22 -17.57 -17.00
C ALA A 627 7.32 -18.59 -17.72
N ILE A 628 7.37 -18.70 -19.05
CA ILE A 628 6.34 -19.44 -19.81
C ILE A 628 6.86 -20.48 -20.82
N SER A 629 8.17 -20.66 -20.98
CA SER A 629 8.74 -21.55 -22.01
C SER A 629 8.50 -23.06 -21.81
N ASP A 630 8.06 -23.50 -20.63
CA ASP A 630 7.69 -24.90 -20.32
C ASP A 630 6.18 -25.19 -20.45
N LEU A 631 5.36 -24.20 -20.84
CA LEU A 631 3.92 -24.38 -20.97
C LEU A 631 3.54 -25.05 -22.31
N PRO A 632 2.55 -25.97 -22.31
CA PRO A 632 2.10 -26.65 -23.52
C PRO A 632 1.48 -25.67 -24.53
N ALA A 633 1.64 -25.97 -25.82
CA ALA A 633 1.04 -25.18 -26.90
C ALA A 633 -0.47 -25.40 -26.97
N ILE A 634 -1.24 -24.31 -27.13
CA ILE A 634 -2.72 -24.34 -27.19
C ILE A 634 -3.27 -23.39 -28.25
N ALA A 635 -4.51 -23.63 -28.67
CA ALA A 635 -5.24 -22.78 -29.60
C ALA A 635 -5.96 -21.60 -28.91
N ASN A 636 -6.41 -20.62 -29.71
CA ASN A 636 -7.26 -19.51 -29.27
C ASN A 636 -8.58 -19.98 -28.61
N SER A 637 -9.08 -21.16 -28.99
CA SER A 637 -10.36 -21.72 -28.52
C SER A 637 -10.19 -22.80 -27.44
N GLU A 638 -9.12 -22.76 -26.63
CA GLU A 638 -8.90 -23.72 -25.55
C GLU A 638 -9.93 -23.55 -24.42
N ARG A 639 -10.53 -24.66 -23.98
CA ARG A 639 -11.66 -24.68 -23.05
C ARG A 639 -11.47 -25.54 -21.79
N ARG A 640 -10.36 -26.28 -21.69
CA ARG A 640 -10.03 -27.09 -20.51
C ARG A 640 -9.50 -26.19 -19.39
N ASP A 641 -10.12 -26.23 -18.22
CA ASP A 641 -9.62 -25.55 -17.02
C ASP A 641 -8.37 -26.20 -16.43
N GLU A 642 -8.17 -27.49 -16.73
CA GLU A 642 -7.13 -28.34 -16.17
C GLU A 642 -6.53 -29.19 -17.29
N MET A 643 -5.20 -29.30 -17.33
CA MET A 643 -4.49 -30.16 -18.28
C MET A 643 -3.15 -30.62 -17.68
N PRO A 644 -2.53 -31.72 -18.16
CA PRO A 644 -1.17 -32.05 -17.75
C PRO A 644 -0.16 -31.08 -18.38
N TYR A 645 0.98 -30.88 -17.72
CA TYR A 645 2.19 -30.40 -18.41
C TYR A 645 2.69 -31.47 -19.38
N ASP A 646 3.16 -31.05 -20.55
CA ASP A 646 3.87 -31.90 -21.52
C ASP A 646 5.38 -31.96 -21.25
N GLN A 647 5.93 -30.98 -20.52
CA GLN A 647 7.37 -30.80 -20.32
C GLN A 647 7.75 -30.51 -18.84
N PRO A 648 8.98 -30.89 -18.41
CA PRO A 648 9.53 -30.48 -17.12
C PRO A 648 9.89 -28.97 -17.12
N PRO A 649 10.02 -28.34 -15.95
CA PRO A 649 10.47 -26.95 -15.84
C PRO A 649 11.91 -26.77 -16.36
N LYS A 650 12.13 -25.74 -17.17
CA LYS A 650 13.42 -25.43 -17.81
C LYS A 650 14.24 -24.49 -16.93
N THR A 651 13.62 -23.44 -16.40
CA THR A 651 14.29 -22.38 -15.61
C THR A 651 14.12 -22.55 -14.09
N GLU A 652 14.90 -21.82 -13.29
CA GLU A 652 14.72 -21.80 -11.83
C GLU A 652 13.36 -21.22 -11.45
N PHE A 653 12.92 -20.15 -12.12
CA PHE A 653 11.59 -19.59 -11.93
C PHE A 653 10.50 -20.64 -12.15
N GLN A 654 10.59 -21.44 -13.20
CA GLN A 654 9.61 -22.51 -13.48
C GLN A 654 9.65 -23.63 -12.42
N ARG A 655 10.84 -23.99 -11.92
CA ARG A 655 10.97 -24.93 -10.78
C ARG A 655 10.31 -24.39 -9.51
N LEU A 656 10.52 -23.11 -9.21
CA LEU A 656 9.94 -22.42 -8.05
C LEU A 656 8.42 -22.25 -8.18
N ILE A 657 7.91 -21.90 -9.36
CA ILE A 657 6.48 -21.60 -9.54
C ILE A 657 5.62 -22.88 -9.55
N ARG A 658 6.20 -24.00 -10.01
CA ARG A 658 5.60 -25.35 -10.01
C ARG A 658 5.77 -26.13 -8.69
N SER A 659 6.51 -25.61 -7.71
CA SER A 659 6.72 -26.34 -6.45
C SER A 659 5.38 -26.59 -5.72
N PRO A 660 5.14 -27.79 -5.17
CA PRO A 660 3.93 -28.10 -4.41
C PRO A 660 3.79 -27.20 -3.16
N ARG A 661 2.55 -27.10 -2.64
CA ARG A 661 2.24 -26.38 -1.40
C ARG A 661 3.12 -26.89 -0.24
N GLU A 662 3.28 -28.21 -0.12
CA GLU A 662 3.87 -28.90 1.03
C GLU A 662 5.40 -28.79 1.15
N GLU A 663 6.15 -28.78 0.04
CA GLU A 663 7.62 -28.60 0.05
C GLU A 663 8.06 -27.24 0.61
N ARG A 664 7.12 -26.29 0.75
CA ARG A 664 7.35 -24.98 1.38
C ARG A 664 7.06 -24.94 2.89
N PHE A 665 6.48 -26.00 3.46
CA PHE A 665 6.07 -26.04 4.88
C PHE A 665 6.72 -27.17 5.70
N ASP A 666 7.10 -28.30 5.11
CA ASP A 666 7.70 -29.41 5.87
C ASP A 666 8.73 -30.21 5.04
N SER A 667 10.02 -30.03 5.34
CA SER A 667 11.13 -30.74 4.68
C SER A 667 11.26 -32.22 5.09
N SER A 668 10.45 -32.71 6.04
CA SER A 668 10.60 -34.04 6.62
C SER A 668 9.89 -35.18 5.88
N LYS A 669 9.03 -34.88 4.90
CA LYS A 669 8.21 -35.88 4.19
C LYS A 669 8.48 -35.90 2.68
N LYS A 670 9.26 -36.89 2.23
CA LYS A 670 9.36 -37.23 0.80
C LYS A 670 8.05 -37.86 0.31
N LEU A 671 7.09 -37.04 -0.14
CA LEU A 671 5.95 -37.54 -0.90
C LEU A 671 6.39 -37.98 -2.30
N LYS A 672 5.63 -38.92 -2.88
CA LYS A 672 5.83 -39.34 -4.28
C LYS A 672 5.43 -38.18 -5.21
N PRO A 673 6.12 -37.98 -6.34
CA PRO A 673 5.74 -36.95 -7.31
C PRO A 673 4.39 -37.30 -7.93
N ALA A 674 3.33 -36.65 -7.45
CA ALA A 674 2.08 -36.58 -8.18
C ALA A 674 2.31 -35.76 -9.46
N MET A 675 1.75 -36.20 -10.59
CA MET A 675 1.80 -35.36 -11.80
C MET A 675 1.00 -34.09 -11.53
N HIS A 676 1.68 -32.95 -11.44
CA HIS A 676 1.03 -31.67 -11.23
C HIS A 676 0.14 -31.31 -12.41
N GLU A 677 -1.10 -30.95 -12.11
CA GLU A 677 -2.03 -30.37 -13.07
C GLU A 677 -1.67 -28.90 -13.33
N LEU A 678 -1.87 -28.47 -14.57
CA LEU A 678 -1.75 -27.10 -15.04
C LEU A 678 -3.16 -26.50 -15.09
N TYR A 679 -3.46 -25.64 -14.11
CA TYR A 679 -4.73 -24.91 -14.03
C TYR A 679 -4.70 -23.64 -14.89
N ASP A 680 -5.87 -23.21 -15.37
CA ASP A 680 -6.09 -21.88 -15.99
C ASP A 680 -5.25 -21.58 -17.25
N HIS A 681 -4.69 -22.59 -17.93
CA HIS A 681 -3.95 -22.39 -19.18
C HIS A 681 -4.90 -22.22 -20.37
N ARG A 682 -5.68 -21.15 -20.30
CA ARG A 682 -6.74 -20.76 -21.24
C ARG A 682 -6.56 -19.30 -21.66
N PRO A 683 -6.63 -18.95 -22.95
CA PRO A 683 -6.61 -17.57 -23.40
C PRO A 683 -8.03 -16.96 -23.38
N LEU A 684 -8.11 -15.64 -23.56
CA LEU A 684 -9.34 -15.02 -24.02
C LEU A 684 -9.62 -15.50 -25.46
N GLU A 685 -10.72 -16.22 -25.65
CA GLU A 685 -11.19 -16.66 -26.98
C GLU A 685 -11.51 -15.42 -27.83
N LEU A 686 -10.58 -15.04 -28.72
CA LEU A 686 -10.76 -13.90 -29.61
C LEU A 686 -11.90 -14.18 -30.59
N ASN A 687 -12.70 -13.15 -30.88
CA ASN A 687 -13.67 -13.19 -31.98
C ASN A 687 -12.96 -13.40 -33.32
N THR A 688 -13.70 -13.88 -34.32
CA THR A 688 -13.16 -14.21 -35.66
C THR A 688 -12.34 -13.09 -36.27
N ASP A 689 -12.77 -11.83 -36.14
CA ASP A 689 -12.07 -10.69 -36.74
C ASP A 689 -10.71 -10.43 -36.08
N ASP A 690 -10.68 -10.45 -34.74
CA ASP A 690 -9.45 -10.22 -33.96
C ASP A 690 -8.49 -11.41 -34.05
N TYR A 691 -9.01 -12.64 -34.16
CA TYR A 691 -8.21 -13.83 -34.43
C TYR A 691 -7.58 -13.75 -35.84
N GLN A 692 -8.36 -13.41 -36.87
CA GLN A 692 -7.85 -13.20 -38.24
C GLN A 692 -6.77 -12.11 -38.31
N ARG A 693 -6.88 -11.05 -37.50
CA ARG A 693 -5.81 -10.03 -37.34
C ARG A 693 -4.56 -10.62 -36.70
N VAL A 694 -4.70 -11.32 -35.57
CA VAL A 694 -3.56 -11.91 -34.83
C VAL A 694 -2.78 -12.91 -35.69
N CYS A 695 -3.47 -13.76 -36.46
CA CYS A 695 -2.83 -14.69 -37.41
C CYS A 695 -2.01 -13.99 -38.51
N GLN A 696 -2.28 -12.71 -38.81
CA GLN A 696 -1.53 -11.91 -39.79
C GLN A 696 -0.40 -11.09 -39.17
N ILE A 697 -0.28 -11.02 -37.83
CA ILE A 697 0.85 -10.36 -37.17
C ILE A 697 2.09 -11.28 -37.26
N PRO A 698 3.22 -10.83 -37.85
CA PRO A 698 4.42 -11.64 -37.97
C PRO A 698 4.92 -12.22 -36.64
N LYS A 699 5.52 -13.42 -36.70
CA LYS A 699 6.12 -14.10 -35.53
C LYS A 699 7.58 -13.68 -35.38
N ARG A 700 7.79 -12.43 -34.98
CA ARG A 700 9.11 -11.82 -34.74
C ARG A 700 9.03 -10.73 -33.66
N LYS A 701 10.14 -10.45 -33.00
CA LYS A 701 10.26 -9.37 -32.02
C LYS A 701 9.78 -8.02 -32.58
N GLY A 702 8.98 -7.30 -31.78
CA GLY A 702 8.43 -5.98 -32.12
C GLY A 702 7.28 -5.98 -33.13
N ALA A 703 6.82 -7.13 -33.63
CA ALA A 703 5.70 -7.20 -34.57
C ALA A 703 4.39 -6.71 -33.94
N ASN A 704 3.61 -5.92 -34.69
CA ASN A 704 2.36 -5.31 -34.22
C ASN A 704 1.46 -4.91 -35.41
N PHE A 705 0.36 -4.19 -35.16
CA PHE A 705 -0.58 -3.78 -36.22
C PHE A 705 0.06 -2.99 -37.38
N ARG A 706 1.22 -2.36 -37.16
CA ARG A 706 2.00 -1.65 -38.20
C ARG A 706 2.55 -2.56 -39.29
N ASP A 707 2.64 -3.87 -39.04
CA ASP A 707 3.05 -4.87 -40.02
C ASP A 707 1.90 -5.33 -40.93
N LEU A 708 0.66 -4.90 -40.66
CA LEU A 708 -0.50 -5.26 -41.48
C LEU A 708 -0.52 -4.48 -42.81
N PRO A 709 -0.94 -5.10 -43.93
CA PRO A 709 -1.05 -4.44 -45.22
C PRO A 709 -1.84 -3.12 -45.19
N GLY A 710 -1.27 -2.08 -45.81
CA GLY A 710 -1.86 -0.75 -45.92
C GLY A 710 -1.49 0.23 -44.79
N VAL A 711 -0.62 -0.15 -43.85
CA VAL A 711 -0.03 0.76 -42.86
C VAL A 711 1.37 1.18 -43.27
N ARG A 712 1.65 2.49 -43.24
CA ARG A 712 3.00 3.04 -43.39
C ARG A 712 3.39 3.80 -42.12
N VAL A 713 4.65 3.69 -41.70
CA VAL A 713 5.20 4.47 -40.58
C VAL A 713 6.04 5.61 -41.13
N ARG A 714 5.72 6.84 -40.74
CA ARG A 714 6.47 8.04 -41.12
C ARG A 714 7.77 8.22 -40.32
N PRO A 715 8.69 9.09 -40.77
CA PRO A 715 9.88 9.47 -40.01
C PRO A 715 9.59 10.05 -38.62
N ASP A 716 8.41 10.63 -38.38
CA ASP A 716 7.97 11.12 -37.05
C ASP A 716 7.39 10.02 -36.14
N ASN A 717 7.60 8.74 -36.50
CA ASN A 717 7.09 7.54 -35.83
C ASN A 717 5.55 7.45 -35.75
N LYS A 718 4.82 8.25 -36.52
CA LYS A 718 3.35 8.15 -36.64
C LYS A 718 2.95 7.27 -37.81
N VAL A 719 1.87 6.52 -37.62
CA VAL A 719 1.25 5.72 -38.70
C VAL A 719 0.40 6.58 -39.62
N GLU A 720 0.32 6.16 -40.88
CA GLU A 720 -0.62 6.65 -41.88
C GLU A 720 -1.05 5.50 -42.80
N TRP A 721 -2.10 5.74 -43.58
CA TRP A 721 -2.52 4.80 -44.62
C TRP A 721 -1.57 4.89 -45.82
N ASP A 722 -1.18 3.75 -46.36
CA ASP A 722 -0.41 3.70 -47.61
C ASP A 722 -1.34 4.04 -48.80
N PRO A 723 -1.09 5.11 -49.58
CA PRO A 723 -1.93 5.49 -50.71
C PRO A 723 -1.90 4.48 -51.86
N ASP A 724 -0.84 3.68 -51.97
CA ASP A 724 -0.65 2.71 -53.07
C ASP A 724 -1.34 1.36 -52.78
N VAL A 725 -1.73 1.12 -51.52
CA VAL A 725 -2.40 -0.11 -51.08
C VAL A 725 -3.87 0.17 -50.77
N LYS A 726 -4.76 -0.40 -51.59
CA LYS A 726 -6.20 -0.36 -51.31
C LYS A 726 -6.51 -0.98 -49.95
N ARG A 727 -7.35 -0.31 -49.17
CA ARG A 727 -7.73 -0.74 -47.81
C ARG A 727 -8.23 -2.19 -47.81
N VAL A 728 -7.58 -3.03 -47.01
CA VAL A 728 -7.89 -4.46 -46.90
C VAL A 728 -9.02 -4.69 -45.91
N TYR A 729 -9.93 -5.59 -46.25
CA TYR A 729 -11.10 -5.97 -45.45
C TYR A 729 -11.05 -7.47 -45.14
N LEU A 730 -11.59 -7.83 -43.98
CA LEU A 730 -11.81 -9.20 -43.53
C LEU A 730 -13.06 -9.79 -44.20
N GLU A 731 -13.23 -11.11 -44.09
CA GLU A 731 -14.40 -11.82 -44.61
C GLU A 731 -15.74 -11.31 -44.04
N SER A 732 -15.71 -10.74 -42.82
CA SER A 732 -16.86 -10.09 -42.18
C SER A 732 -17.22 -8.72 -42.75
N GLY A 733 -16.47 -8.20 -43.72
CA GLY A 733 -16.62 -6.85 -44.26
C GLY A 733 -16.07 -5.74 -43.37
N LYS A 734 -15.47 -6.05 -42.21
CA LYS A 734 -14.75 -5.07 -41.37
C LYS A 734 -13.33 -4.85 -41.89
N PRO A 735 -12.72 -3.67 -41.66
CA PRO A 735 -11.34 -3.43 -42.10
C PRO A 735 -10.36 -4.34 -41.34
N LEU A 736 -9.31 -4.78 -42.04
CA LEU A 736 -8.20 -5.55 -41.45
C LEU A 736 -7.53 -4.73 -40.34
N VAL A 737 -7.14 -3.49 -40.67
CA VAL A 737 -6.58 -2.52 -39.71
C VAL A 737 -7.72 -1.66 -39.13
N PRO A 738 -7.97 -1.71 -37.80
CA PRO A 738 -9.01 -0.88 -37.17
C PRO A 738 -8.61 0.60 -37.10
N ASP A 739 -9.56 1.51 -37.35
CA ASP A 739 -9.30 2.96 -37.33
C ASP A 739 -8.84 3.50 -35.95
N TYR A 740 -9.25 2.84 -34.86
CA TYR A 740 -8.77 3.19 -33.52
C TYR A 740 -7.26 2.95 -33.36
N ALA A 741 -6.68 1.97 -34.07
CA ALA A 741 -5.25 1.66 -33.97
C ALA A 741 -4.41 2.77 -34.63
N MET A 742 -4.91 3.32 -35.74
CA MET A 742 -4.28 4.45 -36.44
C MET A 742 -4.29 5.76 -35.63
N SER A 743 -5.29 5.94 -34.77
CA SER A 743 -5.42 7.14 -33.93
C SER A 743 -4.84 6.99 -32.52
N PHE A 744 -4.53 5.76 -32.09
CA PHE A 744 -4.07 5.48 -30.72
C PHE A 744 -2.74 6.15 -30.40
N VAL A 745 -2.73 6.97 -29.34
CA VAL A 745 -1.60 7.85 -28.96
C VAL A 745 -1.16 8.73 -30.14
N ASN A 746 -2.12 9.37 -30.81
CA ASN A 746 -1.92 10.21 -32.00
C ASN A 746 -1.15 9.48 -33.12
N GLY A 747 -1.38 8.17 -33.27
CA GLY A 747 -0.72 7.29 -34.24
C GLY A 747 0.72 6.90 -33.91
N SER A 748 1.28 7.36 -32.79
CA SER A 748 2.68 7.05 -32.39
C SER A 748 2.86 5.72 -31.67
N SER A 749 1.77 5.04 -31.30
CA SER A 749 1.81 3.77 -30.58
C SER A 749 2.19 2.58 -31.47
N SER A 750 2.94 1.64 -30.90
CA SER A 750 3.18 0.29 -31.45
C SER A 750 2.40 -0.80 -30.71
N LYS A 751 1.56 -0.46 -29.71
CA LYS A 751 0.90 -1.43 -28.82
C LYS A 751 -0.26 -2.25 -29.44
N PRO A 752 -1.13 -1.72 -30.32
CA PRO A 752 -2.26 -2.50 -30.84
C PRO A 752 -1.79 -3.77 -31.58
N PHE A 753 -2.40 -4.91 -31.25
CA PHE A 753 -2.05 -6.23 -31.77
C PHE A 753 -0.56 -6.59 -31.66
N ALA A 754 0.16 -6.01 -30.69
CA ALA A 754 1.57 -6.27 -30.52
C ALA A 754 1.83 -7.67 -29.95
N ARG A 755 2.83 -8.32 -30.55
CA ARG A 755 3.36 -9.62 -30.15
C ARG A 755 4.56 -9.41 -29.22
N LEU A 756 4.49 -10.04 -28.06
CA LEU A 756 5.60 -10.09 -27.11
C LEU A 756 6.69 -11.03 -27.64
N TRP A 757 7.92 -10.89 -27.17
CA TRP A 757 9.02 -11.80 -27.49
C TRP A 757 9.70 -12.37 -26.25
N TRP A 758 10.41 -13.49 -26.45
CA TRP A 758 11.04 -14.29 -25.39
C TRP A 758 12.00 -13.50 -24.50
N ASP A 759 12.79 -12.59 -25.10
CA ASP A 759 13.78 -11.75 -24.43
C ASP A 759 13.23 -10.38 -23.97
N GLU A 760 11.90 -10.26 -23.78
CA GLU A 760 11.23 -9.05 -23.33
C GLU A 760 10.61 -9.21 -21.94
N THR A 761 10.34 -8.09 -21.27
CA THR A 761 9.53 -8.02 -20.05
C THR A 761 8.15 -7.44 -20.36
N VAL A 762 7.11 -7.96 -19.70
CA VAL A 762 5.75 -7.43 -19.83
C VAL A 762 5.62 -6.20 -18.93
N PRO A 763 5.29 -4.99 -19.43
CA PRO A 763 5.34 -3.77 -18.60
C PRO A 763 4.49 -3.88 -17.34
N THR A 764 3.17 -4.04 -17.49
CA THR A 764 2.25 -4.26 -16.37
C THR A 764 1.20 -5.26 -16.85
N VAL A 765 1.04 -6.38 -16.15
CA VAL A 765 -0.14 -7.24 -16.34
C VAL A 765 -1.39 -6.48 -15.89
N VAL A 766 -2.43 -6.46 -16.71
CA VAL A 766 -3.67 -5.71 -16.47
C VAL A 766 -4.90 -6.64 -16.51
N THR A 767 -6.04 -6.10 -16.08
CA THR A 767 -7.31 -6.82 -15.91
C THR A 767 -8.00 -7.29 -17.20
N ARG A 768 -7.47 -6.91 -18.36
CA ARG A 768 -8.09 -7.13 -19.68
C ARG A 768 -7.10 -7.79 -20.61
N ALA A 769 -7.59 -8.72 -21.42
CA ALA A 769 -6.77 -9.52 -22.32
C ALA A 769 -6.96 -9.18 -23.81
N GLU A 770 -7.84 -8.23 -24.14
CA GLU A 770 -8.05 -7.80 -25.53
C GLU A 770 -6.77 -7.17 -26.13
N PRO A 771 -6.34 -7.56 -27.35
CA PRO A 771 -5.08 -7.09 -27.96
C PRO A 771 -5.14 -5.65 -28.49
N HIS A 772 -6.26 -4.94 -28.30
CA HIS A 772 -6.58 -3.69 -29.01
C HIS A 772 -5.66 -2.52 -28.66
N ASN A 773 -5.05 -2.49 -27.48
CA ASN A 773 -4.26 -1.33 -27.01
C ASN A 773 -3.02 -1.71 -26.18
N GLN A 774 -2.59 -2.97 -26.25
CA GLN A 774 -1.52 -3.55 -25.45
C GLN A 774 -0.77 -4.69 -26.15
N ALA A 775 0.49 -4.87 -25.79
CA ALA A 775 1.28 -6.04 -26.19
C ALA A 775 0.94 -7.22 -25.28
N ILE A 776 0.23 -8.20 -25.83
CA ILE A 776 -0.25 -9.39 -25.10
C ILE A 776 -0.35 -10.64 -26.00
N THR A 777 0.01 -10.55 -27.28
CA THR A 777 -0.01 -11.73 -28.18
C THR A 777 1.21 -12.61 -27.90
N HIS A 778 1.01 -13.93 -27.82
CA HIS A 778 2.07 -14.91 -27.51
C HIS A 778 3.19 -14.88 -28.58
N PRO A 779 4.48 -15.08 -28.23
CA PRO A 779 5.61 -15.01 -29.18
C PRO A 779 5.46 -15.86 -30.44
N GLU A 780 4.93 -17.08 -30.32
CA GLU A 780 4.90 -18.04 -31.44
C GLU A 780 3.50 -18.58 -31.79
N GLN A 781 2.50 -18.30 -30.94
CA GLN A 781 1.15 -18.87 -31.03
C GLN A 781 0.17 -17.75 -31.37
N ASP A 782 -0.85 -18.04 -32.18
CA ASP A 782 -1.77 -17.01 -32.68
C ASP A 782 -2.95 -16.81 -31.73
N ARG A 783 -2.60 -16.41 -30.50
CA ARG A 783 -3.51 -16.15 -29.38
C ARG A 783 -2.91 -15.08 -28.47
N VAL A 784 -3.72 -14.54 -27.58
CA VAL A 784 -3.23 -13.76 -26.44
C VAL A 784 -2.61 -14.66 -25.36
N LEU A 785 -1.84 -14.07 -24.45
CA LEU A 785 -1.33 -14.78 -23.28
C LEU A 785 -2.48 -15.34 -22.44
N THR A 786 -2.33 -16.56 -21.92
CA THR A 786 -3.34 -17.24 -21.08
C THR A 786 -3.49 -16.59 -19.72
N ILE A 787 -4.56 -16.95 -19.00
CA ILE A 787 -4.73 -16.58 -17.58
C ILE A 787 -3.51 -17.07 -16.79
N ARG A 788 -3.11 -18.35 -16.94
CA ARG A 788 -1.94 -18.92 -16.25
C ARG A 788 -0.61 -18.24 -16.60
N GLU A 789 -0.39 -17.90 -17.87
CA GLU A 789 0.78 -17.13 -18.29
C GLU A 789 0.82 -15.78 -17.55
N ASN A 790 -0.31 -15.05 -17.50
CA ASN A 790 -0.40 -13.80 -16.74
C ASN A 790 -0.28 -14.01 -15.21
N ALA A 791 -0.77 -15.13 -14.67
CA ALA A 791 -0.65 -15.48 -13.26
C ALA A 791 0.82 -15.71 -12.88
N ARG A 792 1.58 -16.44 -13.71
CA ARG A 792 3.04 -16.57 -13.56
C ARG A 792 3.76 -15.23 -13.68
N LEU A 793 3.34 -14.34 -14.59
CA LEU A 793 3.89 -12.97 -14.65
C LEU A 793 3.64 -12.16 -13.35
N GLN A 794 2.58 -12.45 -12.58
CA GLN A 794 2.35 -11.93 -11.22
C GLN A 794 3.00 -12.78 -10.09
N GLY A 795 3.65 -13.90 -10.43
CA GLY A 795 4.29 -14.79 -9.47
C GLY A 795 3.35 -15.67 -8.65
N PHE A 796 2.10 -15.87 -9.10
CA PHE A 796 1.22 -16.88 -8.50
C PHE A 796 1.83 -18.28 -8.66
N PRO A 797 1.91 -19.08 -7.58
CA PRO A 797 2.23 -20.50 -7.70
C PRO A 797 1.27 -21.21 -8.65
N ASP A 798 1.75 -22.21 -9.39
CA ASP A 798 0.92 -22.89 -10.39
C ASP A 798 -0.21 -23.72 -9.78
N TYR A 799 -0.09 -24.12 -8.49
CA TYR A 799 -1.19 -24.74 -7.74
C TYR A 799 -2.34 -23.76 -7.42
N TYR A 800 -2.14 -22.45 -7.58
CA TYR A 800 -3.14 -21.44 -7.19
C TYR A 800 -4.24 -21.36 -8.24
N LYS A 801 -5.43 -21.92 -7.96
CA LYS A 801 -6.53 -22.07 -8.92
C LYS A 801 -7.49 -20.88 -8.89
N LEU A 802 -7.91 -20.40 -10.05
CA LEU A 802 -8.83 -19.26 -10.20
C LEU A 802 -10.23 -19.72 -10.61
N HIS A 803 -11.26 -19.02 -10.13
CA HIS A 803 -12.68 -19.33 -10.35
C HIS A 803 -13.39 -18.22 -11.14
N GLY A 804 -14.60 -18.55 -11.62
CA GLY A 804 -15.42 -17.68 -12.47
C GLY A 804 -15.09 -17.70 -13.97
N PRO A 805 -15.75 -16.83 -14.76
CA PRO A 805 -15.52 -16.71 -16.21
C PRO A 805 -14.10 -16.27 -16.58
N VAL A 806 -13.66 -16.58 -17.80
CA VAL A 806 -12.32 -16.24 -18.33
C VAL A 806 -11.93 -14.77 -18.10
N LYS A 807 -12.85 -13.82 -18.34
CA LYS A 807 -12.59 -12.39 -18.11
C LYS A 807 -12.40 -12.05 -16.63
N GLU A 808 -13.16 -12.66 -15.74
CA GLU A 808 -13.04 -12.46 -14.29
C GLU A 808 -11.71 -12.99 -13.76
N ARG A 809 -11.22 -14.13 -14.28
CA ARG A 809 -9.89 -14.65 -13.91
C ARG A 809 -8.76 -13.72 -14.37
N TYR A 810 -8.88 -13.07 -15.54
CA TYR A 810 -7.95 -11.99 -15.95
C TYR A 810 -8.06 -10.76 -15.05
N ILE A 811 -9.26 -10.36 -14.61
CA ILE A 811 -9.46 -9.24 -13.68
C ILE A 811 -8.77 -9.53 -12.34
N GLN A 812 -8.98 -10.72 -11.78
CA GLN A 812 -8.36 -11.18 -10.55
C GLN A 812 -6.82 -11.11 -10.62
N VAL A 813 -6.20 -11.64 -11.68
CA VAL A 813 -4.74 -11.58 -11.89
C VAL A 813 -4.25 -10.15 -12.14
N GLY A 814 -4.97 -9.34 -12.90
CA GLY A 814 -4.55 -7.97 -13.23
C GLY A 814 -4.62 -6.99 -12.04
N ASN A 815 -5.58 -7.21 -11.14
CA ASN A 815 -5.74 -6.45 -9.90
C ASN A 815 -4.72 -6.85 -8.83
N ALA A 816 -4.31 -8.13 -8.80
CA ALA A 816 -3.42 -8.69 -7.78
C ALA A 816 -2.16 -7.86 -7.49
N VAL A 817 -1.73 -7.91 -6.22
CA VAL A 817 -0.36 -7.59 -5.83
C VAL A 817 0.53 -8.76 -6.26
N ALA A 818 1.71 -8.46 -6.79
CA ALA A 818 2.68 -9.49 -7.18
C ALA A 818 3.10 -10.33 -5.95
N VAL A 819 2.87 -11.65 -5.99
CA VAL A 819 3.06 -12.53 -4.84
C VAL A 819 4.49 -12.50 -4.27
N PRO A 820 5.57 -12.40 -5.08
CA PRO A 820 6.93 -12.25 -4.55
C PRO A 820 7.19 -10.94 -3.78
N VAL A 821 6.53 -9.84 -4.16
CA VAL A 821 6.61 -8.56 -3.41
C VAL A 821 5.94 -8.71 -2.06
N ALA A 822 4.71 -9.26 -2.05
CA ALA A 822 3.99 -9.56 -0.81
C ALA A 822 4.74 -10.58 0.07
N ARG A 823 5.48 -11.54 -0.53
CA ARG A 823 6.37 -12.47 0.20
C ARG A 823 7.57 -11.78 0.84
N ALA A 824 8.22 -10.86 0.14
CA ALA A 824 9.31 -10.08 0.70
C ALA A 824 8.81 -9.17 1.85
N LEU A 825 7.64 -8.55 1.69
CA LEU A 825 6.97 -7.76 2.75
C LEU A 825 6.55 -8.62 3.94
N GLY A 826 6.04 -9.83 3.70
CA GLY A 826 5.66 -10.79 4.75
C GLY A 826 6.85 -11.24 5.59
N TYR A 827 8.02 -11.44 4.96
CA TYR A 827 9.26 -11.73 5.69
C TYR A 827 9.66 -10.57 6.60
N SER A 828 9.56 -9.32 6.12
CA SER A 828 9.81 -8.13 6.94
C SER A 828 8.83 -8.00 8.12
N LEU A 829 7.55 -8.27 7.88
CA LEU A 829 6.51 -8.26 8.91
C LEU A 829 6.80 -9.28 10.02
N GLY A 830 7.16 -10.52 9.66
CA GLY A 830 7.51 -11.54 10.65
C GLY A 830 8.84 -11.30 11.37
N MET A 831 9.81 -10.61 10.73
CA MET A 831 11.00 -10.09 11.41
C MET A 831 10.67 -8.98 12.40
N ALA A 832 9.76 -8.06 12.05
CA ALA A 832 9.29 -6.99 12.93
C ALA A 832 8.50 -7.52 14.13
N PHE A 833 7.59 -8.47 13.91
CA PHE A 833 6.81 -9.12 14.96
C PHE A 833 7.68 -9.88 15.98
N GLN A 834 8.80 -10.46 15.53
CA GLN A 834 9.78 -11.10 16.42
C GLN A 834 10.73 -10.10 17.12
N GLY A 835 10.61 -8.79 16.84
CA GLY A 835 11.47 -7.76 17.40
C GLY A 835 12.85 -7.65 16.75
N PHE A 836 13.12 -8.39 15.66
CA PHE A 836 14.40 -8.40 14.95
C PHE A 836 14.53 -7.29 13.90
N ALA A 837 13.46 -6.54 13.60
CA ALA A 837 13.55 -5.38 12.70
C ALA A 837 14.39 -4.26 13.31
N ALA A 838 15.35 -3.77 12.53
CA ALA A 838 16.16 -2.60 12.86
C ALA A 838 15.36 -1.30 12.64
N ASP A 839 15.83 -0.20 13.22
CA ASP A 839 15.15 1.09 13.12
C ASP A 839 15.31 1.76 11.73
N ALA A 840 16.32 1.33 10.96
CA ALA A 840 16.55 1.72 9.57
C ALA A 840 15.33 1.41 8.67
N PRO A 841 15.08 2.19 7.59
CA PRO A 841 13.87 2.01 6.78
C PRO A 841 13.90 0.80 5.85
N VAL A 842 15.10 0.29 5.51
CA VAL A 842 15.32 -0.78 4.53
C VAL A 842 16.24 -1.87 5.07
N PHE A 843 16.15 -3.07 4.50
CA PHE A 843 17.05 -4.20 4.81
C PHE A 843 17.26 -5.10 3.59
N SER A 844 18.38 -5.83 3.54
CA SER A 844 18.63 -6.83 2.49
C SER A 844 17.97 -8.17 2.84
N LEU A 845 17.29 -8.78 1.87
CA LEU A 845 16.79 -10.15 2.00
C LEU A 845 17.94 -11.16 2.13
N PRO A 846 17.71 -12.34 2.75
CA PRO A 846 18.69 -13.42 2.75
C PRO A 846 19.12 -13.83 1.32
N LYS A 847 20.37 -14.28 1.17
CA LYS A 847 20.87 -14.78 -0.13
C LYS A 847 19.98 -15.94 -0.63
N LYS A 848 19.75 -15.99 -1.95
CA LYS A 848 18.83 -16.92 -2.63
C LYS A 848 17.35 -16.83 -2.18
N PHE A 849 16.89 -15.80 -1.47
CA PHE A 849 15.46 -15.68 -1.11
C PHE A 849 14.55 -15.81 -2.35
N PRO A 850 13.55 -16.71 -2.37
CA PRO A 850 13.00 -17.50 -1.24
C PRO A 850 13.62 -18.89 -1.02
N ASN A 851 14.53 -19.35 -1.89
CA ASN A 851 15.21 -20.65 -1.87
C ASN A 851 16.37 -20.70 -0.84
N ILE A 852 16.05 -20.50 0.44
CA ILE A 852 17.05 -20.36 1.53
C ILE A 852 17.79 -21.71 1.84
N LEU A 853 17.21 -22.86 1.47
CA LEU A 853 17.61 -24.18 2.00
C LEU A 853 18.72 -24.95 1.27
N GLU A 854 19.29 -24.45 0.16
CA GLU A 854 20.34 -25.18 -0.59
C GLU A 854 21.70 -25.30 0.13
N LYS A 855 21.85 -24.82 1.37
CA LYS A 855 23.12 -24.83 2.11
C LYS A 855 23.34 -26.03 3.05
N HIS A 856 22.37 -26.91 3.25
CA HIS A 856 22.45 -28.00 4.24
C HIS A 856 22.59 -29.43 3.66
N SER A 857 22.72 -29.60 2.33
CA SER A 857 22.77 -30.93 1.70
C SER A 857 24.04 -31.26 0.90
N SER A 858 25.03 -30.37 0.83
CA SER A 858 26.25 -30.53 0.00
C SER A 858 27.57 -30.56 0.78
N ALA A 859 27.54 -30.66 2.11
CA ALA A 859 28.73 -30.59 2.98
C ALA A 859 28.96 -31.86 3.83
N SER A 860 28.51 -33.04 3.38
CA SER A 860 28.60 -34.29 4.15
C SER A 860 28.93 -35.55 3.33
N SER A 861 29.53 -35.41 2.14
CA SER A 861 29.80 -36.54 1.24
C SER A 861 31.21 -36.58 0.62
N GLU A 862 32.19 -35.89 1.22
CA GLU A 862 33.62 -36.02 0.85
C GLU A 862 34.51 -36.02 2.11
N GLU A 863 34.41 -37.06 2.97
CA GLU A 863 35.51 -37.44 3.89
C GLU A 863 35.37 -38.85 4.54
N VAL A 864 35.11 -39.91 3.76
CA VAL A 864 35.49 -41.31 4.13
C VAL A 864 35.74 -42.15 2.86
N ALA A 865 36.96 -42.12 2.32
CA ALA A 865 37.57 -43.18 1.48
C ALA A 865 39.06 -42.92 1.29
#